data_AF-A0A814V7X1-F1
#
_entry.id   AF-A0A814V7X1-F1
#
_cell.length_a   1.000
_cell.length_b   1.000
_cell.length_c   1.000
_cell.angle_alpha   90.00
_cell.angle_beta   90.00
_cell.angle_gamma   90.00
#
_symmetry.space_group_name_H-M   'P 1'
#
loop_
_entity.id
_entity.type
_entity.pdbx_description
1 polymer ?
#
loop_
_entity_poly.entity_id
_entity_poly.type
_entity_poly.pdbx_seq_one_letter_code
_entity_poly.pdbx_strand_id
1 'polypeptide(L)'
;MIAANVLMSVLQTNVYMYTQSGNPFPFTVFKSYGNCSCSISAECIGSSAFYNGLGSTVLSFVRGMYIGCYVLEALLQSSLECFYDPICFNSVMSYLNSTVIWNGTVMNRTTPSRFLTTSTVGDILDELMIEIWNWTLKFDDYFAQCRPIACSYTVKARNDAIYIMTILIGLVGGLVTALKLAVPNLVNFTRKKKEQQLKFRSTNRQSTSMILRAGFQYLRNFNLFPSNSPTTIDSRTMKDQIISTHLFILSFCLSLAILIVYTSLATATKTLTLKQPTSDQYAQLYDKYQASITCPCTQISIDYGIFIHVNYTLHQVCTSAFVTKDWVTYLRIAQGTQFFSVFDFRLTSQFTFPVLRSLCQLVNDAILNSLAHFYVTQYVSGYVIPSSLLESQAQALVNELRASTINEFSGSLDIVRQTTQANALHSALQSNAYNYLVPGYTYINIWPMFYGNCSCETSPECSTSSAFYDGPTVSVLSLVRGMRTGCYILEALLQSCLECFFDPICFDSLISYLNSTVIWNGTVMNRTAPSRFLTTSTVGDILDELMIEIWNWTLTFDDYFEECRPIACSYTVTTRNDVVNIVTTLIGLVGGLVTGLKLIVPNLVIAVYYVLRKRKRRVCEINVVANDLHEVSHDIRSVK
;
A
#
# COMPACT_ATOMS: atom_id res chain seq x y z
N MET A 1 24.91 -14.31 -17.92
CA MET A 1 24.94 -15.69 -17.35
C MET A 1 25.42 -16.77 -18.32
N ILE A 2 25.19 -16.70 -19.64
CA ILE A 2 25.83 -17.62 -20.61
C ILE A 2 27.37 -17.59 -20.49
N ALA A 3 27.94 -16.39 -20.25
CA ALA A 3 29.35 -16.21 -19.91
C ALA A 3 29.77 -16.95 -18.62
N ALA A 4 28.86 -17.06 -17.63
CA ALA A 4 29.17 -17.61 -16.32
C ALA A 4 29.52 -19.09 -16.36
N ASN A 5 28.87 -19.84 -17.26
CA ASN A 5 29.15 -21.26 -17.47
C ASN A 5 30.14 -21.52 -18.61
N VAL A 6 30.70 -20.46 -19.20
CA VAL A 6 31.72 -20.55 -20.25
C VAL A 6 31.25 -21.43 -21.41
N LEU A 7 29.99 -21.28 -21.82
CA LEU A 7 29.31 -22.19 -22.74
C LEU A 7 29.88 -22.09 -24.16
N MET A 8 30.04 -23.22 -24.85
CA MET A 8 30.54 -23.26 -26.23
C MET A 8 29.45 -22.86 -27.22
N SER A 9 29.73 -21.89 -28.10
CA SER A 9 28.86 -21.60 -29.24
C SER A 9 28.95 -22.75 -30.24
N VAL A 10 27.80 -23.22 -30.76
CA VAL A 10 27.74 -24.27 -31.80
C VAL A 10 28.55 -23.87 -33.04
N LEU A 11 28.51 -22.59 -33.40
CA LEU A 11 29.29 -22.03 -34.52
C LEU A 11 30.76 -21.79 -34.16
N GLN A 12 31.18 -22.15 -32.94
CA GLN A 12 32.53 -21.95 -32.42
C GLN A 12 32.98 -20.49 -32.57
N THR A 13 32.07 -19.55 -32.35
CA THR A 13 32.34 -18.11 -32.45
C THR A 13 33.07 -17.56 -31.23
N ASN A 14 33.07 -18.28 -30.11
CA ASN A 14 33.76 -17.89 -28.87
C ASN A 14 35.01 -18.70 -28.55
N VAL A 15 35.17 -19.90 -29.09
CA VAL A 15 36.33 -20.77 -28.86
C VAL A 15 36.78 -21.50 -30.12
N TYR A 16 38.05 -21.84 -30.19
CA TYR A 16 38.62 -22.82 -31.10
C TYR A 16 38.87 -24.12 -30.34
N MET A 17 38.66 -25.26 -30.98
CA MET A 17 39.12 -26.57 -30.48
C MET A 17 40.31 -27.04 -31.29
N TYR A 18 41.39 -27.41 -30.60
CA TYR A 18 42.60 -27.93 -31.20
C TYR A 18 42.95 -29.27 -30.59
N THR A 19 43.49 -30.17 -31.39
CA THR A 19 44.14 -31.39 -30.91
C THR A 19 45.65 -31.25 -31.09
N GLN A 20 46.42 -31.76 -30.15
CA GLN A 20 47.86 -31.95 -30.34
C GLN A 20 48.10 -33.34 -30.94
N SER A 21 49.11 -33.46 -31.80
CA SER A 21 49.49 -34.73 -32.40
C SER A 21 49.74 -35.78 -31.32
N GLY A 22 48.99 -36.89 -31.36
CA GLY A 22 49.08 -37.98 -30.38
C GLY A 22 48.20 -37.82 -29.13
N ASN A 23 47.49 -36.69 -28.95
CA ASN A 23 46.54 -36.51 -27.86
C ASN A 23 45.09 -36.57 -28.41
N PRO A 24 44.28 -37.58 -28.02
CA PRO A 24 42.90 -37.69 -28.49
C PRO A 24 41.94 -36.72 -27.79
N PHE A 25 42.38 -35.97 -26.78
CA PHE A 25 41.56 -34.99 -26.06
C PHE A 25 41.81 -33.58 -26.61
N PRO A 26 40.87 -32.99 -27.37
CA PRO A 26 40.99 -31.62 -27.83
C PRO A 26 40.92 -30.64 -26.66
N PHE A 27 41.77 -29.61 -26.71
CA PHE A 27 41.75 -28.48 -25.80
C PHE A 27 41.07 -27.28 -26.46
N THR A 28 40.49 -26.42 -25.63
CA THR A 28 39.77 -25.21 -26.05
C THR A 28 40.65 -23.98 -25.87
N VAL A 29 40.59 -23.08 -26.85
CA VAL A 29 41.26 -21.76 -26.80
C VAL A 29 40.23 -20.69 -27.12
N PHE A 30 40.09 -19.70 -26.25
CA PHE A 30 39.11 -18.63 -26.45
C PHE A 30 39.49 -17.71 -27.59
N LYS A 31 38.48 -17.28 -28.36
CA LYS A 31 38.64 -16.27 -29.41
C LYS A 31 38.71 -14.88 -28.81
N SER A 32 39.34 -13.97 -29.55
CA SER A 32 39.32 -12.54 -29.25
C SER A 32 38.84 -11.77 -30.47
N TYR A 33 38.01 -10.77 -30.22
CA TYR A 33 37.58 -9.78 -31.21
C TYR A 33 38.26 -8.45 -30.85
N GLY A 34 39.30 -8.09 -31.61
CA GLY A 34 40.20 -6.99 -31.25
C GLY A 34 40.88 -7.24 -29.89
N ASN A 35 40.78 -6.26 -28.99
CA ASN A 35 41.33 -6.37 -27.62
C ASN A 35 40.35 -7.02 -26.62
N CYS A 36 39.20 -7.51 -27.08
CA CYS A 36 38.18 -8.14 -26.23
C CYS A 36 38.23 -9.67 -26.37
N SER A 37 38.48 -10.38 -25.27
CA SER A 37 38.53 -11.85 -25.24
C SER A 37 37.18 -12.44 -24.83
N CYS A 38 36.73 -13.48 -25.54
CA CYS A 38 35.54 -14.25 -25.20
C CYS A 38 35.65 -15.04 -23.88
N SER A 39 36.86 -15.20 -23.35
CA SER A 39 37.06 -15.72 -22.00
C SER A 39 36.67 -14.71 -20.90
N ILE A 40 36.54 -13.42 -21.25
CA ILE A 40 36.35 -12.32 -20.30
C ILE A 40 34.95 -11.71 -20.43
N SER A 41 34.49 -11.50 -21.67
CA SER A 41 33.17 -10.92 -21.93
C SER A 41 32.45 -11.67 -23.05
N ALA A 42 31.17 -11.92 -22.84
CA ALA A 42 30.27 -12.43 -23.87
C ALA A 42 29.92 -11.36 -24.92
N GLU A 43 30.06 -10.08 -24.57
CA GLU A 43 29.72 -8.93 -25.39
C GLU A 43 30.80 -8.56 -26.40
N CYS A 44 31.93 -9.30 -26.44
CA CYS A 44 32.97 -9.00 -27.43
C CYS A 44 32.43 -9.20 -28.85
N ILE A 45 32.53 -8.14 -29.64
CA ILE A 45 32.06 -8.10 -31.03
C ILE A 45 33.16 -7.61 -31.98
N GLY A 46 33.00 -7.99 -33.24
CA GLY A 46 33.74 -7.47 -34.39
C GLY A 46 32.78 -7.25 -35.56
N SER A 47 33.17 -6.42 -36.53
CA SER A 47 32.35 -6.14 -37.71
C SER A 47 32.08 -7.41 -38.51
N SER A 48 30.81 -7.65 -38.87
CA SER A 48 30.45 -8.76 -39.73
C SER A 48 30.93 -8.52 -41.16
N ALA A 49 31.46 -9.57 -41.80
CA ALA A 49 32.09 -9.48 -43.11
C ALA A 49 31.94 -10.77 -43.91
N PHE A 50 31.93 -10.62 -45.24
CA PHE A 50 32.13 -11.71 -46.18
C PHE A 50 33.62 -11.95 -46.38
N TYR A 51 34.04 -13.21 -46.35
CA TYR A 51 35.43 -13.60 -46.54
C TYR A 51 35.59 -14.42 -47.81
N ASN A 52 36.74 -14.26 -48.47
CA ASN A 52 37.22 -15.24 -49.44
C ASN A 52 37.50 -16.54 -48.68
N GLY A 53 36.78 -17.62 -49.01
CA GLY A 53 36.77 -18.86 -48.22
C GLY A 53 38.11 -19.58 -48.03
N LEU A 54 39.18 -19.19 -48.73
CA LEU A 54 40.50 -19.84 -48.64
C LEU A 54 41.63 -18.94 -48.15
N GLY A 55 41.47 -17.62 -48.18
CA GLY A 55 42.44 -16.69 -47.61
C GLY A 55 41.65 -15.61 -46.90
N SER A 56 41.80 -15.53 -45.58
CA SER A 56 41.12 -14.71 -44.55
C SER A 56 41.02 -13.19 -44.83
N THR A 57 40.76 -12.84 -46.08
CA THR A 57 40.68 -11.53 -46.69
C THR A 57 39.22 -11.13 -46.72
N VAL A 58 38.94 -9.96 -46.17
CA VAL A 58 37.59 -9.39 -46.12
C VAL A 58 37.22 -8.90 -47.52
N LEU A 59 36.11 -9.42 -48.06
CA LEU A 59 35.53 -9.00 -49.34
C LEU A 59 34.65 -7.76 -49.15
N SER A 60 33.78 -7.78 -48.14
CA SER A 60 32.92 -6.64 -47.80
C SER A 60 32.42 -6.75 -46.36
N PHE A 61 32.33 -5.63 -45.67
CA PHE A 61 31.64 -5.54 -44.37
C PHE A 61 30.14 -5.35 -44.56
N VAL A 62 29.35 -5.83 -43.59
CA VAL A 62 27.90 -5.62 -43.53
C VAL A 62 27.62 -4.49 -42.53
N ARG A 63 27.19 -3.33 -43.02
CA ARG A 63 27.00 -2.14 -42.17
C ARG A 63 25.94 -2.39 -41.10
N GLY A 64 26.24 -2.01 -39.87
CA GLY A 64 25.33 -2.19 -38.73
C GLY A 64 25.32 -3.61 -38.15
N MET A 65 25.89 -4.60 -38.83
CA MET A 65 25.88 -5.99 -38.36
C MET A 65 27.22 -6.39 -37.74
N TYR A 66 27.16 -7.10 -36.61
CA TYR A 66 28.31 -7.61 -35.88
C TYR A 66 28.29 -9.13 -35.81
N ILE A 67 29.49 -9.69 -35.63
CA ILE A 67 29.75 -11.05 -35.15
C ILE A 67 30.42 -10.94 -33.79
N GLY A 68 30.23 -11.91 -32.90
CA GLY A 68 30.82 -11.84 -31.57
C GLY A 68 30.94 -13.21 -30.93
N CYS A 69 31.30 -13.23 -29.66
CA CYS A 69 31.42 -14.48 -28.91
C CYS A 69 30.14 -15.32 -28.99
N TYR A 70 29.00 -14.67 -28.80
CA TYR A 70 27.68 -15.28 -28.95
C TYR A 70 26.87 -14.53 -29.99
N VAL A 71 26.12 -15.28 -30.81
CA VAL A 71 25.33 -14.72 -31.91
C VAL A 71 24.25 -13.76 -31.39
N LEU A 72 23.61 -14.08 -30.26
CA LEU A 72 22.61 -13.22 -29.66
C LEU A 72 23.19 -11.88 -29.20
N GLU A 73 24.31 -11.89 -28.48
CA GLU A 73 25.00 -10.66 -28.03
C GLU A 73 25.44 -9.79 -29.21
N ALA A 74 25.94 -10.42 -30.27
CA ALA A 74 26.31 -9.71 -31.49
C ALA A 74 25.08 -9.11 -32.18
N LEU A 75 23.94 -9.81 -32.19
CA LEU A 75 22.68 -9.31 -32.75
C LEU A 75 22.14 -8.13 -31.94
N LEU A 76 22.10 -8.23 -30.61
CA LEU A 76 21.62 -7.17 -29.73
C LEU A 76 22.42 -5.88 -29.93
N GLN A 77 23.73 -5.97 -30.15
CA GLN A 77 24.58 -4.82 -30.45
C GLN A 77 24.52 -4.37 -31.93
N SER A 78 23.94 -5.17 -32.82
CA SER A 78 23.80 -4.84 -34.24
C SER A 78 22.63 -3.88 -34.46
N SER A 79 22.76 -2.99 -35.44
CA SER A 79 21.65 -2.26 -36.05
C SER A 79 21.23 -2.90 -37.37
N LEU A 80 19.98 -2.72 -37.75
CA LEU A 80 19.45 -3.23 -39.02
C LEU A 80 19.64 -2.25 -40.19
N GLU A 81 20.58 -1.31 -40.08
CA GLU A 81 20.76 -0.19 -41.03
C GLU A 81 20.92 -0.67 -42.49
N CYS A 82 21.70 -1.75 -42.72
CA CYS A 82 21.91 -2.32 -44.06
C CYS A 82 20.60 -2.76 -44.72
N PHE A 83 19.62 -3.22 -43.95
CA PHE A 83 18.33 -3.71 -44.45
C PHE A 83 17.37 -2.58 -44.84
N TYR A 84 17.67 -1.34 -44.45
CA TYR A 84 16.99 -0.14 -44.91
C TYR A 84 17.69 0.50 -46.12
N ASP A 85 18.90 0.06 -46.50
CA ASP A 85 19.70 0.61 -47.60
C ASP A 85 19.68 -0.35 -48.82
N PRO A 86 19.03 0.01 -49.94
CA PRO A 86 19.01 -0.83 -51.15
C PRO A 86 20.38 -1.26 -51.65
N ILE A 87 21.40 -0.39 -51.54
CA ILE A 87 22.76 -0.69 -52.04
C ILE A 87 23.42 -1.73 -51.14
N CYS A 88 23.36 -1.52 -49.83
CA CYS A 88 23.93 -2.46 -48.86
C CYS A 88 23.23 -3.82 -48.95
N PHE A 89 21.89 -3.81 -48.99
CA PHE A 89 21.07 -5.00 -49.09
C PHE A 89 21.38 -5.83 -50.34
N ASN A 90 21.46 -5.19 -51.51
CA ASN A 90 21.80 -5.87 -52.77
C ASN A 90 23.22 -6.44 -52.75
N SER A 91 24.17 -5.76 -52.10
CA SER A 91 25.53 -6.27 -51.90
C SER A 91 25.51 -7.57 -51.08
N VAL A 92 24.81 -7.59 -49.94
CA VAL A 92 24.61 -8.80 -49.13
C VAL A 92 24.02 -9.93 -49.97
N MET A 93 22.98 -9.63 -50.75
CA MET A 93 22.32 -10.63 -51.59
C MET A 93 23.26 -11.22 -52.66
N SER A 94 24.16 -10.41 -53.22
CA SER A 94 25.13 -10.87 -54.23
C SER A 94 26.12 -11.91 -53.69
N TYR A 95 26.48 -11.85 -52.40
CA TYR A 95 27.39 -12.80 -51.77
C TYR A 95 26.70 -14.09 -51.30
N LEU A 96 25.37 -14.06 -51.06
CA LEU A 96 24.62 -15.22 -50.57
C LEU A 96 24.30 -16.26 -51.65
N ASN A 97 24.59 -15.96 -52.92
CA ASN A 97 24.47 -16.82 -54.12
C ASN A 97 23.57 -18.05 -53.94
N SER A 98 22.28 -17.80 -53.74
CA SER A 98 21.29 -18.80 -53.36
C SER A 98 20.55 -19.28 -54.60
N THR A 99 20.42 -20.59 -54.75
CA THR A 99 19.51 -21.23 -55.73
C THR A 99 18.03 -21.05 -55.35
N VAL A 100 17.75 -20.55 -54.14
CA VAL A 100 16.42 -20.22 -53.65
C VAL A 100 16.10 -18.76 -54.01
N ILE A 101 15.03 -18.57 -54.80
CA ILE A 101 14.48 -17.25 -55.13
C ILE A 101 13.94 -16.63 -53.84
N TRP A 102 14.61 -15.60 -53.33
CA TRP A 102 14.15 -14.82 -52.19
C TRP A 102 13.44 -13.55 -52.69
N ASN A 103 12.13 -13.45 -52.47
CA ASN A 103 11.28 -12.34 -52.92
C ASN A 103 11.17 -11.18 -51.91
N GLY A 104 12.05 -11.10 -50.92
CA GLY A 104 11.96 -10.03 -49.94
C GLY A 104 12.41 -8.68 -50.50
N THR A 105 11.91 -7.61 -49.92
CA THR A 105 12.25 -6.23 -50.24
C THR A 105 12.96 -5.57 -49.07
N VAL A 106 13.74 -4.52 -49.34
CA VAL A 106 14.30 -3.68 -48.29
C VAL A 106 13.22 -3.08 -47.38
N MET A 107 13.57 -2.84 -46.12
CA MET A 107 12.70 -2.20 -45.15
C MET A 107 12.48 -0.73 -45.51
N ASN A 108 11.25 -0.24 -45.29
CA ASN A 108 10.86 1.09 -45.71
C ASN A 108 11.22 2.17 -44.66
N ARG A 109 12.18 3.04 -45.00
CA ARG A 109 12.59 4.19 -44.18
C ARG A 109 11.51 5.25 -44.00
N THR A 110 10.49 5.29 -44.85
CA THR A 110 9.43 6.32 -44.78
C THR A 110 8.28 5.94 -43.86
N THR A 111 8.26 4.70 -43.36
CA THR A 111 7.26 4.27 -42.38
C THR A 111 7.57 4.95 -41.05
N PRO A 112 6.62 5.67 -40.42
CA PRO A 112 6.85 6.25 -39.10
C PRO A 112 7.21 5.13 -38.12
N SER A 113 8.41 5.22 -37.55
CA SER A 113 8.88 4.33 -36.49
C SER A 113 9.38 5.18 -35.34
N ARG A 114 9.16 4.69 -34.12
CA ARG A 114 9.72 5.28 -32.90
C ARG A 114 11.25 5.17 -32.88
N PHE A 115 11.81 4.16 -33.55
CA PHE A 115 13.23 3.85 -33.53
C PHE A 115 13.97 4.42 -34.74
N LEU A 116 15.22 4.82 -34.54
CA LEU A 116 16.09 5.24 -35.62
C LEU A 116 16.59 4.00 -36.37
N THR A 117 16.92 4.13 -37.66
CA THR A 117 17.51 3.00 -38.43
C THR A 117 18.87 2.55 -37.89
N THR A 118 19.52 3.39 -37.08
CA THR A 118 20.78 3.13 -36.39
C THR A 118 20.58 2.58 -34.99
N SER A 119 19.35 2.56 -34.46
CA SER A 119 19.03 1.91 -33.19
C SER A 119 19.44 0.43 -33.28
N THR A 120 20.06 -0.05 -32.22
CA THR A 120 20.45 -1.46 -32.13
C THR A 120 19.22 -2.32 -31.88
N VAL A 121 19.32 -3.62 -32.17
CA VAL A 121 18.24 -4.57 -31.83
C VAL A 121 18.01 -4.61 -30.32
N GLY A 122 19.06 -4.41 -29.52
CA GLY A 122 18.98 -4.24 -28.07
C GLY A 122 18.11 -3.06 -27.69
N ASP A 123 18.39 -1.86 -28.21
CA ASP A 123 17.59 -0.65 -27.93
C ASP A 123 16.10 -0.84 -28.28
N ILE A 124 15.82 -1.57 -29.36
CA ILE A 124 14.45 -1.86 -29.80
C ILE A 124 13.80 -2.87 -28.84
N LEU A 125 14.54 -3.89 -28.42
CA LEU A 125 14.05 -4.94 -27.52
C LEU A 125 13.80 -4.42 -26.09
N ASP A 126 14.63 -3.49 -25.61
CA ASP A 126 14.47 -2.84 -24.29
C ASP A 126 13.15 -2.05 -24.19
N GLU A 127 12.61 -1.64 -25.34
CA GLU A 127 11.32 -0.98 -25.50
C GLU A 127 10.22 -1.95 -26.00
N LEU A 128 10.43 -3.26 -25.77
CA LEU A 128 9.55 -4.38 -26.14
C LEU A 128 9.22 -4.47 -27.64
N MET A 129 10.00 -3.80 -28.49
CA MET A 129 9.76 -3.64 -29.91
C MET A 129 8.40 -2.99 -30.22
N ILE A 130 7.85 -2.19 -29.30
CA ILE A 130 6.52 -1.59 -29.44
C ILE A 130 6.62 -0.24 -30.17
N GLU A 131 5.95 -0.17 -31.33
CA GLU A 131 5.86 1.06 -32.12
C GLU A 131 4.77 2.03 -31.61
N ILE A 132 3.62 1.50 -31.16
CA ILE A 132 2.46 2.30 -30.71
C ILE A 132 1.75 1.64 -29.52
N TRP A 133 1.49 2.40 -28.46
CA TRP A 133 0.59 2.03 -27.36
C TRP A 133 -0.72 2.82 -27.45
N ASN A 134 -1.83 2.12 -27.72
CA ASN A 134 -3.17 2.71 -27.70
C ASN A 134 -3.97 2.15 -26.52
N TRP A 135 -4.49 3.01 -25.65
CA TRP A 135 -5.37 2.64 -24.55
C TRP A 135 -6.72 3.33 -24.66
N THR A 136 -7.75 2.72 -24.09
CA THR A 136 -9.11 3.29 -24.05
C THR A 136 -9.68 3.15 -22.64
N LEU A 137 -10.15 4.25 -22.04
CA LEU A 137 -10.85 4.22 -20.76
C LEU A 137 -12.33 3.91 -20.97
N LYS A 138 -12.84 2.90 -20.26
CA LYS A 138 -14.28 2.61 -20.20
C LYS A 138 -14.80 2.81 -18.78
N PHE A 139 -15.21 4.04 -18.49
CA PHE A 139 -15.69 4.41 -17.16
C PHE A 139 -16.95 3.61 -16.75
N ASP A 140 -17.84 3.33 -17.69
CA ASP A 140 -19.06 2.55 -17.42
C ASP A 140 -18.74 1.13 -16.93
N ASP A 141 -17.74 0.47 -17.53
CA ASP A 141 -17.28 -0.86 -17.11
C ASP A 141 -16.67 -0.82 -15.69
N TYR A 142 -15.88 0.21 -15.41
CA TYR A 142 -15.33 0.45 -14.07
C TYR A 142 -16.44 0.66 -13.03
N PHE A 143 -17.40 1.54 -13.32
CA PHE A 143 -18.49 1.87 -12.40
C PHE A 143 -19.36 0.64 -12.11
N ALA A 144 -19.63 -0.18 -13.14
CA ALA A 144 -20.37 -1.43 -13.01
C ALA A 144 -19.64 -2.48 -12.16
N GLN A 145 -18.30 -2.55 -12.23
CA GLN A 145 -17.49 -3.44 -11.38
C GLN A 145 -17.39 -2.93 -9.94
N CYS A 146 -17.24 -1.62 -9.75
CA CYS A 146 -17.11 -0.99 -8.43
C CYS A 146 -18.32 -1.28 -7.53
N ARG A 147 -19.52 -1.48 -8.11
CA ARG A 147 -20.77 -1.83 -7.41
C ARG A 147 -20.96 -1.02 -6.12
N PRO A 148 -21.04 0.33 -6.21
CA PRO A 148 -21.13 1.16 -5.02
C PRO A 148 -22.37 0.79 -4.19
N ILE A 149 -22.14 0.50 -2.91
CA ILE A 149 -23.19 0.03 -1.97
C ILE A 149 -24.14 1.16 -1.60
N ALA A 150 -23.60 2.36 -1.39
CA ALA A 150 -24.39 3.55 -1.09
C ALA A 150 -23.64 4.81 -1.49
N CYS A 151 -24.37 5.80 -2.01
CA CYS A 151 -23.88 7.17 -2.17
C CYS A 151 -24.56 8.06 -1.12
N SER A 152 -23.76 8.82 -0.38
CA SER A 152 -24.26 9.88 0.51
C SER A 152 -24.08 11.23 -0.17
N TYR A 153 -25.09 12.09 -0.05
CA TYR A 153 -25.07 13.45 -0.56
C TYR A 153 -25.77 14.36 0.45
N THR A 154 -25.27 15.58 0.61
CA THR A 154 -25.84 16.53 1.57
C THR A 154 -26.79 17.48 0.85
N VAL A 155 -28.09 17.38 1.16
CA VAL A 155 -29.10 18.31 0.62
C VAL A 155 -29.41 19.37 1.67
N LYS A 156 -29.29 20.65 1.31
CA LYS A 156 -29.90 21.74 2.08
C LYS A 156 -31.40 21.76 1.80
N ALA A 157 -32.14 20.87 2.45
CA ALA A 157 -33.59 20.84 2.36
C ALA A 157 -34.21 21.96 3.22
N ARG A 158 -35.32 22.54 2.74
CA ARG A 158 -36.16 23.42 3.58
C ARG A 158 -36.76 22.59 4.71
N ASN A 159 -36.94 23.20 5.87
CA ASN A 159 -37.59 22.56 7.02
C ASN A 159 -38.93 21.92 6.59
N ASP A 160 -39.19 20.70 7.05
CA ASP A 160 -40.41 19.95 6.72
C ASP A 160 -41.68 20.75 7.10
N ALA A 161 -42.76 20.57 6.35
CA ALA A 161 -44.06 21.16 6.63
C ALA A 161 -44.51 20.87 8.07
N ILE A 162 -44.23 19.68 8.61
CA ILE A 162 -44.55 19.34 10.00
C ILE A 162 -43.74 20.22 10.98
N TYR A 163 -42.46 20.46 10.69
CA TYR A 163 -41.60 21.34 11.49
C TYR A 163 -42.05 22.80 11.41
N ILE A 164 -42.42 23.28 10.22
CA ILE A 164 -42.96 24.64 10.03
C ILE A 164 -44.30 24.80 10.75
N MET A 165 -45.20 23.81 10.63
CA MET A 165 -46.51 23.82 11.27
C MET A 165 -46.41 23.77 12.79
N THR A 166 -45.50 22.98 13.36
CA THR A 166 -45.28 22.94 14.81
C THR A 166 -44.72 24.26 15.34
N ILE A 167 -43.81 24.92 14.60
CA ILE A 167 -43.34 26.27 14.92
C ILE A 167 -44.47 27.29 14.83
N LEU A 168 -45.29 27.26 13.78
CA LEU A 168 -46.42 28.19 13.62
C LEU A 168 -47.48 28.00 14.71
N ILE A 169 -47.83 26.76 15.07
CA ILE A 169 -48.76 26.44 16.17
C ILE A 169 -48.19 26.92 17.51
N GLY A 170 -46.89 26.72 17.74
CA GLY A 170 -46.17 27.21 18.92
C GLY A 170 -46.18 28.74 19.02
N LEU A 171 -45.86 29.43 17.92
CA LEU A 171 -45.85 30.89 17.82
C LEU A 171 -47.25 31.50 17.99
N VAL A 172 -48.26 30.98 17.29
CA VAL A 172 -49.64 31.46 17.38
C VAL A 172 -50.20 31.19 18.78
N GLY A 173 -49.94 30.01 19.35
CA GLY A 173 -50.35 29.66 20.70
C GLY A 173 -49.68 30.54 21.77
N GLY A 174 -48.37 30.77 21.64
CA GLY A 174 -47.60 31.67 22.51
C GLY A 174 -48.06 33.12 22.41
N LEU A 175 -48.25 33.63 21.19
CA LEU A 175 -48.69 35.00 20.92
C LEU A 175 -50.11 35.26 21.42
N VAL A 176 -51.06 34.35 21.17
CA VAL A 176 -52.44 34.48 21.66
C VAL A 176 -52.49 34.46 23.18
N THR A 177 -51.67 33.62 23.82
CA THR A 177 -51.59 33.55 25.29
C THR A 177 -50.97 34.82 25.87
N ALA A 178 -49.88 35.32 25.28
CA ALA A 178 -49.24 36.56 25.69
C ALA A 178 -50.18 37.77 25.52
N LEU A 179 -50.88 37.87 24.39
CA LEU A 179 -51.87 38.93 24.14
C LEU A 179 -53.04 38.86 25.12
N LYS A 180 -53.60 37.66 25.40
CA LYS A 180 -54.67 37.50 26.39
C LYS A 180 -54.26 37.90 27.81
N LEU A 181 -52.98 37.87 28.13
CA LEU A 181 -52.46 38.23 29.45
C LEU A 181 -52.02 39.71 29.51
N ALA A 182 -51.40 40.19 28.44
CA ALA A 182 -50.88 41.55 28.34
C ALA A 182 -52.00 42.57 28.08
N VAL A 183 -52.97 42.28 27.21
CA VAL A 183 -54.02 43.24 26.82
C VAL A 183 -54.91 43.65 28.00
N PRO A 184 -55.44 42.75 28.86
CA PRO A 184 -56.25 43.16 30.01
C PRO A 184 -55.44 43.98 31.02
N ASN A 185 -54.15 43.65 31.19
CA ASN A 185 -53.26 44.37 32.09
C ASN A 185 -52.86 45.75 31.54
N LEU A 186 -52.57 45.88 30.24
CA LEU A 186 -52.33 47.16 29.57
C LEU A 186 -53.58 48.04 29.57
N VAL A 187 -54.75 47.45 29.33
CA VAL A 187 -56.05 48.14 29.40
C VAL A 187 -56.34 48.59 30.83
N ASN A 188 -56.11 47.74 31.85
CA ASN A 188 -56.25 48.15 33.24
C ASN A 188 -55.20 49.18 33.67
N PHE A 189 -53.98 49.12 33.14
CA PHE A 189 -52.92 50.09 33.45
C PHE A 189 -53.22 51.45 32.83
N THR A 190 -53.72 51.50 31.60
CA THR A 190 -54.20 52.74 30.95
C THR A 190 -55.47 53.27 31.62
N ARG A 191 -56.39 52.40 32.08
CA ARG A 191 -57.57 52.80 32.86
C ARG A 191 -57.20 53.36 34.25
N LYS A 192 -56.23 52.74 34.94
CA LYS A 192 -55.68 53.23 36.21
C LYS A 192 -54.90 54.53 36.06
N LYS A 193 -54.21 54.75 34.94
CA LYS A 193 -53.55 56.04 34.65
C LYS A 193 -54.57 57.17 34.43
N LYS A 194 -55.76 56.84 33.91
CA LYS A 194 -56.89 57.76 33.75
C LYS A 194 -57.62 58.05 35.08
N GLU A 195 -57.70 57.07 35.98
CA GLU A 195 -58.26 57.24 37.34
C GLU A 195 -57.29 57.90 38.34
N GLN A 196 -55.97 57.74 38.18
CA GLN A 196 -54.95 58.36 39.04
C GLN A 196 -54.74 59.86 38.79
N GLN A 197 -55.26 60.42 37.69
CA GLN A 197 -55.33 61.89 37.51
C GLN A 197 -56.49 62.55 38.29
N LEU A 198 -57.41 61.79 38.88
CA LEU A 198 -58.61 62.31 39.58
C LEU A 198 -58.63 62.11 41.10
N LYS A 199 -57.59 61.50 41.70
CA LYS A 199 -57.46 61.43 43.17
C LYS A 199 -56.01 61.62 43.61
N PHE A 200 -55.63 62.88 43.81
CA PHE A 200 -54.47 63.25 44.60
C PHE A 200 -54.95 63.79 45.96
N ARG A 201 -54.92 62.96 47.01
CA ARG A 201 -54.63 63.38 48.40
C ARG A 201 -54.59 62.19 49.36
N SER A 202 -53.43 62.06 50.02
CA SER A 202 -53.19 61.47 51.37
C SER A 202 -53.36 59.93 51.49
N THR A 203 -52.55 59.12 52.18
CA THR A 203 -51.38 59.30 53.06
C THR A 203 -50.67 57.94 53.22
N ASN A 204 -49.34 58.01 53.28
CA ASN A 204 -48.31 57.20 53.98
C ASN A 204 -48.46 55.69 54.32
N ARG A 205 -47.30 55.02 54.11
CA ARG A 205 -46.77 53.76 54.66
C ARG A 205 -47.67 52.88 55.53
N GLN A 206 -47.86 51.64 55.08
CA GLN A 206 -47.62 50.46 55.94
C GLN A 206 -47.37 49.16 55.16
N SER A 207 -46.28 48.50 55.58
CA SER A 207 -46.01 47.06 55.61
C SER A 207 -46.04 46.23 54.30
N THR A 208 -44.85 45.84 53.85
CA THR A 208 -44.56 44.77 52.88
C THR A 208 -45.25 43.43 53.22
N SER A 209 -45.70 43.22 54.46
CA SER A 209 -46.51 42.06 54.86
C SER A 209 -47.97 42.10 54.36
N MET A 210 -48.50 43.28 54.03
CA MET A 210 -49.87 43.45 53.53
C MET A 210 -49.96 43.18 52.02
N ILE A 211 -48.88 43.46 51.27
CA ILE A 211 -48.76 43.12 49.84
C ILE A 211 -48.62 41.61 49.64
N LEU A 212 -47.86 40.93 50.52
CA LEU A 212 -47.76 39.46 50.51
C LEU A 212 -49.09 38.80 50.90
N ARG A 213 -49.82 39.31 51.90
CA ARG A 213 -51.15 38.78 52.27
C ARG A 213 -52.21 39.04 51.21
N ALA A 214 -52.21 40.22 50.58
CA ALA A 214 -53.09 40.53 49.46
C ALA A 214 -52.76 39.67 48.22
N GLY A 215 -51.47 39.46 47.93
CA GLY A 215 -51.01 38.56 46.88
C GLY A 215 -51.39 37.10 47.13
N PHE A 216 -51.27 36.62 48.38
CA PHE A 216 -51.63 35.25 48.76
C PHE A 216 -53.15 35.02 48.71
N GLN A 217 -53.97 36.01 49.12
CA GLN A 217 -55.42 35.95 48.95
C GLN A 217 -55.83 35.99 47.47
N TYR A 218 -55.14 36.77 46.65
CA TYR A 218 -55.37 36.82 45.20
C TYR A 218 -55.05 35.48 44.54
N LEU A 219 -53.92 34.85 44.89
CA LEU A 219 -53.53 33.52 44.41
C LEU A 219 -54.50 32.41 44.88
N ARG A 220 -55.02 32.51 46.12
CA ARG A 220 -55.97 31.53 46.67
C ARG A 220 -57.32 31.55 45.97
N ASN A 221 -57.75 32.71 45.50
CA ASN A 221 -59.04 32.91 44.81
C ASN A 221 -58.86 33.04 43.28
N PHE A 222 -57.65 32.80 42.76
CA PHE A 222 -57.35 32.91 41.35
C PHE A 222 -58.00 31.76 40.58
N ASN A 223 -58.84 32.11 39.61
CA ASN A 223 -59.56 31.17 38.77
C ASN A 223 -59.33 31.52 37.30
N LEU A 224 -58.57 30.67 36.61
CA LEU A 224 -58.23 30.82 35.19
C LEU A 224 -59.35 30.28 34.27
N PHE A 225 -60.33 29.56 34.82
CA PHE A 225 -61.42 28.90 34.10
C PHE A 225 -62.81 29.34 34.61
N PRO A 226 -63.17 30.63 34.56
CA PRO A 226 -64.50 31.09 34.95
C PRO A 226 -65.57 30.64 33.95
N SER A 227 -66.75 30.25 34.44
CA SER A 227 -67.91 29.90 33.60
C SER A 227 -68.63 31.14 33.06
N ASN A 228 -69.04 31.11 31.79
CA ASN A 228 -69.61 32.26 31.07
C ASN A 228 -71.14 32.48 31.25
N SER A 229 -71.80 31.84 32.22
CA SER A 229 -73.26 31.96 32.42
C SER A 229 -73.62 32.70 33.71
N PRO A 230 -74.32 33.85 33.64
CA PRO A 230 -74.62 34.70 34.80
C PRO A 230 -75.97 34.34 35.46
N THR A 231 -76.19 33.08 35.84
CA THR A 231 -77.33 32.70 36.69
C THR A 231 -76.99 31.49 37.56
N THR A 232 -76.98 31.72 38.88
CA THR A 232 -76.78 30.75 39.98
C THR A 232 -75.57 29.82 39.84
N ILE A 233 -74.38 30.34 40.18
CA ILE A 233 -73.15 29.54 40.30
C ILE A 233 -73.23 28.72 41.59
N ASP A 234 -73.35 27.40 41.47
CA ASP A 234 -73.33 26.48 42.61
C ASP A 234 -71.93 26.50 43.27
N SER A 235 -71.88 26.53 44.62
CA SER A 235 -70.64 26.62 45.41
C SER A 235 -69.61 25.52 45.07
N ARG A 236 -70.09 24.42 44.48
CA ARG A 236 -69.31 23.27 44.01
C ARG A 236 -68.57 23.55 42.71
N THR A 237 -69.22 24.19 41.75
CA THR A 237 -68.62 24.54 40.44
C THR A 237 -67.49 25.55 40.59
N MET A 238 -67.62 26.51 41.51
CA MET A 238 -66.52 27.43 41.88
C MET A 238 -65.31 26.69 42.45
N LYS A 239 -65.51 25.70 43.31
CA LYS A 239 -64.41 24.91 43.89
C LYS A 239 -63.68 24.09 42.83
N ASP A 240 -64.42 23.47 41.91
CA ASP A 240 -63.84 22.67 40.83
C ASP A 240 -63.01 23.53 39.85
N GLN A 241 -63.43 24.77 39.59
CA GLN A 241 -62.69 25.73 38.75
C GLN A 241 -61.40 26.24 39.42
N ILE A 242 -61.45 26.55 40.72
CA ILE A 242 -60.26 26.96 41.49
C ILE A 242 -59.26 25.80 41.59
N ILE A 243 -59.73 24.58 41.87
CA ILE A 243 -58.90 23.37 41.93
C ILE A 243 -58.28 23.08 40.56
N SER A 244 -59.05 23.20 39.47
CA SER A 244 -58.54 23.04 38.10
C SER A 244 -57.47 24.09 37.77
N THR A 245 -57.62 25.32 38.28
CA THR A 245 -56.63 26.39 38.12
C THR A 245 -55.33 26.08 38.86
N HIS A 246 -55.41 25.58 40.10
CA HIS A 246 -54.21 25.21 40.87
C HIS A 246 -53.50 23.98 40.29
N LEU A 247 -54.25 22.97 39.85
CA LEU A 247 -53.70 21.80 39.15
C LEU A 247 -53.06 22.18 37.81
N PHE A 248 -53.68 23.11 37.07
CA PHE A 248 -53.10 23.64 35.84
C PHE A 248 -51.77 24.35 36.09
N ILE A 249 -51.70 25.24 37.09
CA ILE A 249 -50.46 25.97 37.42
C ILE A 249 -49.37 25.00 37.87
N LEU A 250 -49.69 24.04 38.74
CA LEU A 250 -48.72 23.06 39.24
C LEU A 250 -48.21 22.15 38.12
N SER A 251 -49.12 21.66 37.26
CA SER A 251 -48.77 20.84 36.10
C SER A 251 -47.94 21.62 35.07
N PHE A 252 -48.27 22.89 34.83
CA PHE A 252 -47.51 23.78 33.95
C PHE A 252 -46.10 24.04 34.48
N CYS A 253 -45.96 24.36 35.77
CA CYS A 253 -44.65 24.56 36.38
C CYS A 253 -43.78 23.29 36.35
N LEU A 254 -44.38 22.12 36.62
CA LEU A 254 -43.68 20.84 36.59
C LEU A 254 -43.20 20.47 35.18
N SER A 255 -44.08 20.61 34.18
CA SER A 255 -43.73 20.33 32.78
C SER A 255 -42.71 21.32 32.23
N LEU A 256 -42.80 22.60 32.60
CA LEU A 256 -41.79 23.61 32.26
C LEU A 256 -40.43 23.29 32.87
N ALA A 257 -40.39 22.87 34.14
CA ALA A 257 -39.16 22.45 34.80
C ALA A 257 -38.53 21.23 34.11
N ILE A 258 -39.33 20.21 33.77
CA ILE A 258 -38.87 19.03 33.03
C ILE A 258 -38.31 19.42 31.65
N LEU A 259 -38.99 20.30 30.92
CA LEU A 259 -38.54 20.81 29.62
C LEU A 259 -37.22 21.59 29.72
N ILE A 260 -37.05 22.45 30.73
CA ILE A 260 -35.81 23.19 30.98
C ILE A 260 -34.65 22.22 31.29
N VAL A 261 -34.89 21.24 32.17
CA VAL A 261 -33.88 20.24 32.52
C VAL A 261 -33.51 19.40 31.29
N TYR A 262 -34.50 18.93 30.53
CA TYR A 262 -34.25 18.16 29.31
C TYR A 262 -33.48 18.95 28.25
N THR A 263 -33.90 20.18 27.94
CA THR A 263 -33.27 21.01 26.88
C THR A 263 -31.87 21.49 27.26
N SER A 264 -31.58 21.66 28.55
CA SER A 264 -30.24 22.01 29.05
C SER A 264 -29.28 20.81 29.11
N LEU A 265 -29.81 19.59 29.27
CA LEU A 265 -29.04 18.35 29.23
C LEU A 265 -28.84 17.83 27.80
N ALA A 266 -29.72 18.20 26.86
CA ALA A 266 -29.60 17.80 25.47
C ALA A 266 -28.32 18.39 24.83
N THR A 267 -27.50 17.51 24.26
CA THR A 267 -26.29 17.87 23.51
C THR A 267 -26.58 17.91 22.02
N ALA A 268 -25.85 18.76 21.31
CA ALA A 268 -25.89 18.87 19.87
C ALA A 268 -24.49 18.67 19.29
N THR A 269 -24.40 17.91 18.20
CA THR A 269 -23.17 17.74 17.44
C THR A 269 -22.97 18.91 16.50
N LYS A 270 -21.85 19.62 16.63
CA LYS A 270 -21.44 20.69 15.71
C LYS A 270 -20.24 20.22 14.91
N THR A 271 -20.22 20.54 13.62
CA THR A 271 -19.05 20.32 12.76
C THR A 271 -18.24 21.60 12.70
N LEU A 272 -16.95 21.51 13.01
CA LEU A 272 -15.98 22.60 12.90
C LEU A 272 -15.07 22.32 11.71
N THR A 273 -14.67 23.37 10.99
CA THR A 273 -13.82 23.27 9.80
C THR A 273 -12.63 24.20 9.91
N LEU A 274 -11.43 23.66 9.80
CA LEU A 274 -10.16 24.38 9.74
C LEU A 274 -9.66 24.36 8.29
N LYS A 275 -9.43 25.54 7.70
CA LYS A 275 -8.92 25.65 6.31
C LYS A 275 -7.40 25.57 6.30
N GLN A 276 -6.84 24.88 5.29
CA GLN A 276 -5.39 24.76 5.06
C GLN A 276 -4.60 24.46 6.36
N PRO A 277 -4.86 23.29 6.98
CA PRO A 277 -4.19 22.91 8.21
C PRO A 277 -2.71 22.60 7.96
N THR A 278 -1.85 22.89 8.95
CA THR A 278 -0.47 22.36 8.98
C THR A 278 -0.45 20.91 9.48
N SER A 279 0.64 20.18 9.22
CA SER A 279 0.83 18.80 9.70
C SER A 279 0.65 18.70 11.23
N ASP A 280 1.26 19.61 11.99
CA ASP A 280 1.09 19.69 13.45
C ASP A 280 -0.36 19.94 13.89
N GLN A 281 -1.09 20.82 13.18
CA GLN A 281 -2.49 21.10 13.48
C GLN A 281 -3.36 19.87 13.22
N TYR A 282 -3.08 19.13 12.15
CA TYR A 282 -3.73 17.86 11.87
C TYR A 282 -3.45 16.85 12.98
N ALA A 283 -2.19 16.66 13.38
CA ALA A 283 -1.81 15.71 14.43
C ALA A 283 -2.55 16.01 15.76
N GLN A 284 -2.55 17.27 16.19
CA GLN A 284 -3.27 17.69 17.41
C GLN A 284 -4.79 17.47 17.33
N LEU A 285 -5.40 17.72 16.16
CA LEU A 285 -6.83 17.50 15.97
C LEU A 285 -7.16 16.01 15.87
N TYR A 286 -6.30 15.22 15.24
CA TYR A 286 -6.46 13.78 15.09
C TYR A 286 -6.41 13.07 16.44
N ASP A 287 -5.46 13.42 17.30
CA ASP A 287 -5.35 12.86 18.66
C ASP A 287 -6.62 13.09 19.50
N LYS A 288 -7.33 14.19 19.25
CA LYS A 288 -8.52 14.56 20.01
C LYS A 288 -9.84 14.09 19.38
N TYR A 289 -9.89 13.97 18.05
CA TYR A 289 -11.12 13.77 17.28
C TYR A 289 -11.04 12.64 16.25
N GLN A 290 -10.14 11.67 16.46
CA GLN A 290 -9.83 10.53 15.60
C GLN A 290 -11.02 9.93 14.84
N ALA A 291 -12.15 9.72 15.52
CA ALA A 291 -13.32 9.07 14.93
C ALA A 291 -14.12 9.92 13.91
N SER A 292 -13.89 11.24 13.86
CA SER A 292 -14.71 12.14 13.03
C SER A 292 -13.94 13.16 12.20
N ILE A 293 -12.62 13.26 12.39
CA ILE A 293 -11.80 14.17 11.60
C ILE A 293 -11.65 13.64 10.17
N THR A 294 -11.84 14.52 9.20
CA THR A 294 -11.68 14.23 7.77
C THR A 294 -11.03 15.42 7.10
N CYS A 295 -9.98 15.17 6.32
CA CYS A 295 -9.21 16.20 5.63
C CYS A 295 -9.05 15.76 4.17
N PRO A 296 -9.85 16.26 3.22
CA PRO A 296 -9.74 15.88 1.82
C PRO A 296 -8.46 16.48 1.21
N CYS A 297 -7.73 15.64 0.48
CA CYS A 297 -6.54 16.04 -0.27
C CYS A 297 -6.93 16.76 -1.57
N THR A 298 -6.07 17.66 -2.03
CA THR A 298 -6.16 18.16 -3.42
C THR A 298 -5.49 17.20 -4.39
N GLN A 299 -4.36 16.62 -3.99
CA GLN A 299 -3.65 15.60 -4.74
C GLN A 299 -4.02 14.23 -4.17
N ILE A 300 -4.71 13.43 -4.98
CA ILE A 300 -5.20 12.11 -4.56
C ILE A 300 -4.25 10.97 -4.90
N SER A 301 -3.21 11.24 -5.68
CA SER A 301 -2.24 10.28 -6.20
C SER A 301 -0.83 10.81 -5.95
N ILE A 302 -0.05 10.13 -5.13
CA ILE A 302 1.26 10.59 -4.64
C ILE A 302 2.28 9.50 -4.91
N ASP A 303 3.36 9.82 -5.61
CA ASP A 303 4.44 8.88 -5.89
C ASP A 303 5.11 8.42 -4.57
N TYR A 304 5.35 7.12 -4.40
CA TYR A 304 5.96 6.60 -3.17
C TYR A 304 7.32 7.23 -2.86
N GLY A 305 8.10 7.57 -3.89
CA GLY A 305 9.42 8.17 -3.74
C GLY A 305 9.43 9.55 -3.06
N ILE A 306 8.27 10.18 -2.91
CA ILE A 306 8.15 11.47 -2.20
C ILE A 306 8.27 11.29 -0.69
N PHE A 307 7.74 10.19 -0.13
CA PHE A 307 7.61 10.03 1.32
C PHE A 307 8.15 8.71 1.86
N ILE A 308 8.62 7.80 1.00
CA ILE A 308 9.28 6.54 1.37
C ILE A 308 10.69 6.54 0.77
N HIS A 309 11.68 6.26 1.61
CA HIS A 309 13.07 6.07 1.16
C HIS A 309 13.59 4.73 1.66
N VAL A 310 14.13 3.92 0.74
CA VAL A 310 14.77 2.65 1.04
C VAL A 310 16.28 2.80 0.89
N ASN A 311 17.02 2.32 1.87
CA ASN A 311 18.47 2.24 1.86
C ASN A 311 18.91 0.80 2.12
N TYR A 312 19.82 0.30 1.28
CA TYR A 312 20.31 -1.07 1.37
C TYR A 312 21.83 -1.12 1.28
N THR A 313 22.41 -2.17 1.86
CA THR A 313 23.83 -2.50 1.67
C THR A 313 23.95 -3.96 1.26
N LEU A 314 24.77 -4.23 0.26
CA LEU A 314 25.07 -5.59 -0.17
C LEU A 314 26.13 -6.24 0.72
N HIS A 315 26.17 -7.56 0.68
CA HIS A 315 27.15 -8.41 1.35
C HIS A 315 28.56 -8.00 0.94
N GLN A 316 29.50 -8.06 1.91
CA GLN A 316 30.87 -7.58 1.72
C GLN A 316 31.60 -8.26 0.55
N VAL A 317 31.15 -9.44 0.12
CA VAL A 317 31.65 -10.10 -1.10
C VAL A 317 31.55 -9.20 -2.33
N CYS A 318 30.47 -8.42 -2.45
CA CYS A 318 30.20 -7.53 -3.57
C CYS A 318 30.98 -6.21 -3.54
N THR A 319 31.57 -5.88 -2.39
CA THR A 319 32.49 -4.72 -2.24
C THR A 319 33.94 -5.15 -2.03
N SER A 320 34.21 -6.47 -2.02
CA SER A 320 35.53 -7.03 -1.77
C SER A 320 36.47 -6.87 -2.96
N ALA A 321 37.77 -7.03 -2.72
CA ALA A 321 38.77 -7.05 -3.77
C ALA A 321 38.59 -8.24 -4.75
N PHE A 322 37.84 -9.29 -4.38
CA PHE A 322 37.66 -10.51 -5.17
C PHE A 322 36.66 -10.36 -6.34
N VAL A 323 35.88 -9.28 -6.36
CA VAL A 323 35.00 -8.95 -7.50
C VAL A 323 35.57 -7.84 -8.38
N THR A 324 36.84 -7.48 -8.19
CA THR A 324 37.51 -6.43 -8.98
C THR A 324 38.17 -6.99 -10.24
N LYS A 325 38.42 -6.12 -11.23
CA LYS A 325 39.18 -6.47 -12.44
C LYS A 325 40.63 -6.86 -12.13
N ASP A 326 41.20 -6.31 -11.06
CA ASP A 326 42.60 -6.56 -10.66
C ASP A 326 42.78 -8.00 -10.18
N TRP A 327 41.83 -8.51 -9.39
CA TRP A 327 41.84 -9.92 -8.97
C TRP A 327 41.72 -10.89 -10.15
N VAL A 328 40.80 -10.64 -11.07
CA VAL A 328 40.64 -11.46 -12.28
C VAL A 328 41.90 -11.43 -13.13
N THR A 329 42.54 -10.26 -13.27
CA THR A 329 43.79 -10.11 -14.00
C THR A 329 44.93 -10.86 -13.33
N TYR A 330 45.02 -10.79 -11.99
CA TYR A 330 46.00 -11.53 -11.21
C TYR A 330 45.88 -13.04 -11.41
N LEU A 331 44.67 -13.60 -11.32
CA LEU A 331 44.43 -15.04 -11.53
C LEU A 331 44.83 -15.49 -12.94
N ARG A 332 44.55 -14.67 -13.96
CA ARG A 332 44.93 -14.97 -15.35
C ARG A 332 46.44 -14.98 -15.56
N ILE A 333 47.16 -14.04 -14.95
CA ILE A 333 48.63 -14.00 -15.03
C ILE A 333 49.23 -15.19 -14.27
N ALA A 334 48.66 -15.53 -13.12
CA ALA A 334 49.07 -16.66 -12.30
C ALA A 334 48.97 -18.02 -13.04
N GLN A 335 47.94 -18.20 -13.88
CA GLN A 335 47.82 -19.39 -14.72
C GLN A 335 49.00 -19.52 -15.71
N GLY A 336 49.48 -18.40 -16.25
CA GLY A 336 50.52 -18.39 -17.28
C GLY A 336 50.14 -19.21 -18.53
N THR A 337 51.11 -19.89 -19.13
CA THR A 337 50.93 -20.77 -20.30
C THR A 337 50.90 -22.25 -19.95
N GLN A 338 50.76 -22.59 -18.65
CA GLN A 338 50.82 -23.99 -18.21
C GLN A 338 49.48 -24.70 -18.44
N PHE A 339 49.58 -25.98 -18.82
CA PHE A 339 48.43 -26.85 -18.98
C PHE A 339 48.02 -27.40 -17.61
N PHE A 340 46.85 -27.01 -17.13
CA PHE A 340 46.25 -27.52 -15.90
C PHE A 340 45.11 -28.48 -16.22
N SER A 341 44.87 -29.40 -15.27
CA SER A 341 43.67 -30.23 -15.28
C SER A 341 42.40 -29.36 -15.29
N VAL A 342 41.33 -29.83 -15.91
CA VAL A 342 40.02 -29.15 -15.93
C VAL A 342 39.44 -28.95 -14.53
N PHE A 343 39.91 -29.72 -13.55
CA PHE A 343 39.52 -29.62 -12.14
C PHE A 343 40.36 -28.64 -11.32
N ASP A 344 41.46 -28.12 -11.88
CA ASP A 344 42.42 -27.31 -11.14
C ASP A 344 41.84 -25.94 -10.77
N PHE A 345 42.04 -25.55 -9.51
CA PHE A 345 41.61 -24.24 -9.02
C PHE A 345 42.27 -23.09 -9.80
N ARG A 346 43.52 -23.22 -10.25
CA ARG A 346 44.18 -22.19 -11.09
C ARG A 346 43.43 -21.93 -12.38
N LEU A 347 42.89 -22.99 -12.99
CA LEU A 347 42.11 -22.87 -14.22
C LEU A 347 40.69 -22.36 -13.92
N THR A 348 39.99 -22.97 -12.98
CA THR A 348 38.58 -22.69 -12.71
C THR A 348 38.34 -21.32 -12.07
N SER A 349 39.22 -20.88 -11.16
CA SER A 349 39.09 -19.62 -10.45
C SER A 349 39.02 -18.39 -11.37
N GLN A 350 39.74 -18.39 -12.50
CA GLN A 350 39.70 -17.27 -13.44
C GLN A 350 38.30 -17.01 -14.02
N PHE A 351 37.42 -18.02 -14.00
CA PHE A 351 36.04 -17.92 -14.47
C PHE A 351 35.05 -17.78 -13.31
N THR A 352 35.31 -18.43 -12.17
CA THR A 352 34.46 -18.36 -10.99
C THR A 352 34.30 -16.94 -10.44
N PHE A 353 35.37 -16.15 -10.33
CA PHE A 353 35.30 -14.80 -9.78
C PHE A 353 34.59 -13.78 -10.70
N PRO A 354 34.77 -13.83 -12.02
CA PRO A 354 33.88 -13.11 -12.94
C PRO A 354 32.40 -13.44 -12.74
N VAL A 355 32.04 -14.71 -12.53
CA VAL A 355 30.63 -15.08 -12.23
C VAL A 355 30.16 -14.41 -10.95
N LEU A 356 30.95 -14.49 -9.88
CA LEU A 356 30.63 -13.87 -8.59
C LEU A 356 30.42 -12.36 -8.73
N ARG A 357 31.30 -11.69 -9.49
CA ARG A 357 31.16 -10.28 -9.81
C ARG A 357 29.85 -10.00 -10.56
N SER A 358 29.54 -10.79 -11.58
CA SER A 358 28.30 -10.63 -12.34
C SER A 358 27.05 -10.84 -11.47
N LEU A 359 27.06 -11.80 -10.54
CA LEU A 359 25.95 -11.97 -9.60
C LEU A 359 25.75 -10.72 -8.74
N CYS A 360 26.83 -10.16 -8.18
CA CYS A 360 26.77 -8.91 -7.42
C CYS A 360 26.22 -7.73 -8.23
N GLN A 361 26.61 -7.61 -9.51
CA GLN A 361 26.10 -6.57 -10.39
C GLN A 361 24.61 -6.77 -10.69
N LEU A 362 24.21 -7.98 -11.10
CA LEU A 362 22.82 -8.30 -11.44
C LEU A 362 21.88 -8.13 -10.24
N VAL A 363 22.31 -8.52 -9.05
CA VAL A 363 21.58 -8.29 -7.80
C VAL A 363 21.38 -6.79 -7.55
N ASN A 364 22.45 -6.00 -7.68
CA ASN A 364 22.38 -4.56 -7.48
C ASN A 364 21.44 -3.90 -8.49
N ASP A 365 21.54 -4.29 -9.75
CA ASP A 365 20.71 -3.76 -10.83
C ASP A 365 19.23 -4.17 -10.64
N ALA A 366 18.96 -5.40 -10.20
CA ALA A 366 17.61 -5.85 -9.87
C ALA A 366 17.00 -4.98 -8.75
N ILE A 367 17.73 -4.73 -7.66
CA ILE A 367 17.26 -3.86 -6.57
C ILE A 367 17.02 -2.43 -7.05
N LEU A 368 17.96 -1.84 -7.80
CA LEU A 368 17.84 -0.48 -8.31
C LEU A 368 16.65 -0.33 -9.27
N ASN A 369 16.44 -1.30 -10.16
CA ASN A 369 15.32 -1.29 -11.10
C ASN A 369 13.97 -1.42 -10.37
N SER A 370 13.87 -2.33 -9.40
CA SER A 370 12.68 -2.47 -8.57
C SER A 370 12.39 -1.20 -7.77
N LEU A 371 13.42 -0.55 -7.22
CA LEU A 371 13.27 0.73 -6.51
C LEU A 371 12.83 1.86 -7.43
N ALA A 372 13.42 1.95 -8.64
CA ALA A 372 13.04 2.96 -9.62
C ALA A 372 11.55 2.84 -10.00
N HIS A 373 11.06 1.62 -10.23
CA HIS A 373 9.64 1.36 -10.47
C HIS A 373 8.77 1.65 -9.24
N PHE A 374 9.20 1.23 -8.06
CA PHE A 374 8.49 1.48 -6.81
C PHE A 374 8.30 2.98 -6.56
N TYR A 375 9.34 3.79 -6.73
CA TYR A 375 9.29 5.21 -6.42
C TYR A 375 8.34 6.02 -7.31
N VAL A 376 8.09 5.59 -8.55
CA VAL A 376 7.10 6.22 -9.45
C VAL A 376 5.71 5.60 -9.34
N THR A 377 5.55 4.54 -8.54
CA THR A 377 4.23 3.95 -8.29
C THR A 377 3.43 4.85 -7.34
N GLN A 378 2.14 5.01 -7.61
CA GLN A 378 1.31 5.99 -6.92
C GLN A 378 0.54 5.40 -5.74
N TYR A 379 0.66 6.04 -4.59
CA TYR A 379 -0.23 5.92 -3.45
C TYR A 379 -1.51 6.71 -3.68
N VAL A 380 -2.67 6.05 -3.58
CA VAL A 380 -3.96 6.68 -3.87
C VAL A 380 -4.80 6.86 -2.61
N SER A 381 -5.09 8.11 -2.25
CA SER A 381 -6.03 8.44 -1.18
C SER A 381 -6.74 9.78 -1.42
N GLY A 382 -8.06 9.80 -1.24
CA GLY A 382 -8.85 11.03 -1.30
C GLY A 382 -8.74 11.91 -0.05
N TYR A 383 -8.16 11.38 1.04
CA TYR A 383 -8.10 12.03 2.35
C TYR A 383 -6.72 11.83 2.99
N VAL A 384 -6.34 12.74 3.90
CA VAL A 384 -5.16 12.55 4.75
C VAL A 384 -5.37 11.28 5.58
N ILE A 385 -4.45 10.34 5.44
CA ILE A 385 -4.43 9.09 6.21
C ILE A 385 -3.62 9.33 7.49
N PRO A 386 -3.95 8.70 8.63
CA PRO A 386 -3.17 8.80 9.86
C PRO A 386 -1.75 8.26 9.70
N SER A 387 -0.76 8.89 10.36
CA SER A 387 0.66 8.50 10.26
C SER A 387 0.88 7.02 10.58
N SER A 388 0.25 6.47 11.62
CA SER A 388 0.38 5.06 11.99
C SER A 388 -0.20 4.10 10.94
N LEU A 389 -1.29 4.49 10.27
CA LEU A 389 -1.88 3.69 9.18
C LEU A 389 -1.02 3.80 7.91
N LEU A 390 -0.51 4.99 7.60
CA LEU A 390 0.41 5.18 6.48
C LEU A 390 1.71 4.37 6.68
N GLU A 391 2.27 4.38 7.89
CA GLU A 391 3.44 3.59 8.25
C GLU A 391 3.18 2.07 8.14
N SER A 392 2.03 1.60 8.63
CA SER A 392 1.64 0.19 8.48
C SER A 392 1.48 -0.21 7.01
N GLN A 393 0.91 0.65 6.17
CA GLN A 393 0.76 0.40 4.74
C GLN A 393 2.12 0.44 4.04
N ALA A 394 2.97 1.42 4.34
CA ALA A 394 4.32 1.53 3.81
C ALA A 394 5.19 0.32 4.18
N GLN A 395 5.11 -0.17 5.43
CA GLN A 395 5.81 -1.37 5.85
C GLN A 395 5.39 -2.61 5.05
N ALA A 396 4.08 -2.77 4.79
CA ALA A 396 3.58 -3.87 3.96
C ALA A 396 4.08 -3.75 2.51
N LEU A 397 4.05 -2.54 1.95
CA LEU A 397 4.51 -2.25 0.59
C LEU A 397 6.01 -2.47 0.41
N VAL A 398 6.85 -2.01 1.35
CA VAL A 398 8.31 -2.21 1.31
C VAL A 398 8.67 -3.69 1.48
N ASN A 399 7.91 -4.43 2.30
CA ASN A 399 8.09 -5.88 2.43
C ASN A 399 7.74 -6.61 1.13
N GLU A 400 6.64 -6.22 0.49
CA GLU A 400 6.22 -6.78 -0.80
C GLU A 400 7.22 -6.45 -1.92
N LEU A 401 7.73 -5.21 -1.95
CA LEU A 401 8.82 -4.81 -2.85
C LEU A 401 10.04 -5.72 -2.69
N ARG A 402 10.47 -5.96 -1.44
CA ARG A 402 11.63 -6.83 -1.18
C ARG A 402 11.35 -8.27 -1.63
N ALA A 403 10.20 -8.82 -1.24
CA ALA A 403 9.84 -10.20 -1.55
C ALA A 403 9.67 -10.44 -3.06
N SER A 404 8.98 -9.54 -3.77
CA SER A 404 8.82 -9.61 -5.23
C SER A 404 10.18 -9.52 -5.94
N THR A 405 11.06 -8.59 -5.54
CA THR A 405 12.40 -8.47 -6.14
C THR A 405 13.21 -9.76 -5.96
N ILE A 406 13.15 -10.39 -4.77
CA ILE A 406 13.80 -11.69 -4.52
C ILE A 406 13.23 -12.75 -5.48
N ASN A 407 11.91 -12.88 -5.54
CA ASN A 407 11.25 -13.90 -6.35
C ASN A 407 11.50 -13.74 -7.85
N GLU A 408 11.46 -12.51 -8.37
CA GLU A 408 11.71 -12.21 -9.78
C GLU A 408 13.16 -12.51 -10.18
N PHE A 409 14.11 -12.12 -9.33
CA PHE A 409 15.53 -12.43 -9.54
C PHE A 409 15.78 -13.94 -9.53
N SER A 410 15.31 -14.64 -8.50
CA SER A 410 15.48 -16.10 -8.37
C SER A 410 14.79 -16.84 -9.52
N GLY A 411 13.59 -16.42 -9.92
CA GLY A 411 12.90 -16.99 -11.08
C GLY A 411 13.70 -16.80 -12.38
N SER A 412 14.28 -15.62 -12.58
CA SER A 412 15.14 -15.35 -13.75
C SER A 412 16.41 -16.20 -13.75
N LEU A 413 17.03 -16.39 -12.58
CA LEU A 413 18.20 -17.24 -12.40
C LEU A 413 17.87 -18.71 -12.67
N ASP A 414 16.76 -19.21 -12.15
CA ASP A 414 16.31 -20.60 -12.32
C ASP A 414 16.00 -20.92 -13.78
N ILE A 415 15.40 -19.99 -14.53
CA ILE A 415 15.21 -20.16 -15.98
C ILE A 415 16.54 -20.42 -16.67
N VAL A 416 17.60 -19.68 -16.31
CA VAL A 416 18.92 -19.89 -16.91
C VAL A 416 19.52 -21.22 -16.51
N ARG A 417 19.41 -21.62 -15.24
CA ARG A 417 19.95 -22.89 -14.74
C ARG A 417 19.26 -24.08 -15.42
N GLN A 418 17.93 -24.07 -15.45
CA GLN A 418 17.12 -25.10 -16.09
C GLN A 418 17.35 -25.15 -17.60
N THR A 419 17.42 -24.00 -18.27
CA THR A 419 17.70 -23.94 -19.72
C THR A 419 19.10 -24.48 -20.03
N THR A 420 20.09 -24.18 -19.19
CA THR A 420 21.46 -24.69 -19.36
C THR A 420 21.51 -26.21 -19.29
N GLN A 421 20.86 -26.80 -18.30
CA GLN A 421 20.80 -28.26 -18.12
C GLN A 421 19.95 -28.92 -19.21
N ALA A 422 18.72 -28.46 -19.44
CA ALA A 422 17.76 -29.09 -20.36
C ALA A 422 18.27 -29.13 -21.80
N ASN A 423 19.09 -28.16 -22.20
CA ASN A 423 19.74 -28.12 -23.51
C ASN A 423 21.14 -28.75 -23.51
N ALA A 424 21.59 -29.35 -22.41
CA ALA A 424 22.92 -29.94 -22.24
C ALA A 424 24.05 -29.02 -22.74
N LEU A 425 23.99 -27.73 -22.40
CA LEU A 425 24.90 -26.74 -22.97
C LEU A 425 26.35 -27.04 -22.58
N HIS A 426 27.21 -27.28 -23.57
CA HIS A 426 28.57 -27.75 -23.36
C HIS A 426 29.47 -26.64 -22.81
N SER A 427 30.15 -26.88 -21.68
CA SER A 427 31.15 -25.96 -21.12
C SER A 427 32.42 -26.01 -21.96
N ALA A 428 32.94 -24.85 -22.36
CA ALA A 428 34.22 -24.78 -23.05
C ALA A 428 35.39 -25.18 -22.14
N LEU A 429 35.22 -25.20 -20.81
CA LEU A 429 36.21 -25.79 -19.89
C LEU A 429 36.17 -27.31 -19.85
N GLN A 430 35.21 -27.93 -20.55
CA GLN A 430 34.96 -29.36 -20.51
C GLN A 430 34.64 -29.88 -19.08
N SER A 431 34.09 -28.99 -18.24
CA SER A 431 33.73 -29.28 -16.85
C SER A 431 32.48 -30.13 -16.73
N ASN A 432 31.51 -30.01 -17.65
CA ASN A 432 30.31 -30.84 -17.66
C ASN A 432 30.42 -32.06 -18.58
N ALA A 433 31.26 -31.99 -19.62
CA ALA A 433 31.53 -33.09 -20.52
C ALA A 433 32.91 -32.93 -21.18
N TYR A 434 33.60 -34.04 -21.43
CA TYR A 434 34.86 -34.04 -22.16
C TYR A 434 34.68 -34.55 -23.58
N ASN A 435 35.48 -33.99 -24.49
CA ASN A 435 35.50 -34.37 -25.89
C ASN A 435 36.62 -35.39 -26.11
N TYR A 436 36.34 -36.42 -26.92
CA TYR A 436 37.29 -37.46 -27.28
C TYR A 436 37.28 -37.67 -28.79
N LEU A 437 38.40 -37.39 -29.45
CA LEU A 437 38.60 -37.70 -30.85
C LEU A 437 38.87 -39.20 -30.98
N VAL A 438 37.98 -39.92 -31.68
CA VAL A 438 38.17 -41.35 -31.90
C VAL A 438 39.24 -41.55 -32.98
N PRO A 439 40.37 -42.21 -32.67
CA PRO A 439 41.42 -42.44 -33.66
C PRO A 439 40.88 -43.18 -34.89
N GLY A 440 41.13 -42.64 -36.09
CA GLY A 440 40.69 -43.23 -37.36
C GLY A 440 39.28 -42.83 -37.83
N TYR A 441 38.56 -42.01 -37.05
CA TYR A 441 37.25 -41.48 -37.43
C TYR A 441 37.26 -39.95 -37.55
N THR A 442 36.29 -39.40 -38.27
CA THR A 442 36.11 -37.95 -38.47
C THR A 442 35.09 -37.33 -37.51
N TYR A 443 34.73 -38.02 -36.43
CA TYR A 443 33.77 -37.52 -35.44
C TYR A 443 34.37 -37.49 -34.03
N ILE A 444 33.78 -36.63 -33.19
CA ILE A 444 34.16 -36.44 -31.78
C ILE A 444 33.07 -37.07 -30.92
N ASN A 445 33.47 -37.90 -29.95
CA ASN A 445 32.57 -38.37 -28.90
C ASN A 445 32.55 -37.38 -27.74
N ILE A 446 31.37 -37.11 -27.22
CA ILE A 446 31.17 -36.28 -26.03
C ILE A 446 30.72 -37.20 -24.90
N TRP A 447 31.43 -37.18 -23.79
CA TRP A 447 31.12 -37.99 -22.61
C TRP A 447 30.86 -37.08 -21.40
N PRO A 448 29.86 -37.41 -20.56
CA PRO A 448 29.59 -36.61 -19.38
C PRO A 448 30.74 -36.70 -18.37
N MET A 449 30.96 -35.59 -17.67
CA MET A 449 31.91 -35.53 -16.57
C MET A 449 31.30 -36.07 -15.28
N PHE A 450 32.15 -36.63 -14.42
CA PHE A 450 31.76 -37.18 -13.12
C PHE A 450 32.45 -36.43 -11.99
N TYR A 451 31.68 -36.05 -10.99
CA TYR A 451 32.15 -35.45 -9.74
C TYR A 451 31.79 -36.40 -8.59
N GLY A 452 32.74 -37.27 -8.24
CA GLY A 452 32.47 -38.42 -7.38
C GLY A 452 31.52 -39.41 -8.08
N ASN A 453 30.42 -39.77 -7.42
CA ASN A 453 29.39 -40.65 -8.00
C ASN A 453 28.27 -39.90 -8.75
N CYS A 454 28.43 -38.60 -8.98
CA CYS A 454 27.43 -37.74 -9.59
C CYS A 454 27.80 -37.43 -11.04
N SER A 455 26.89 -37.70 -11.99
CA SER A 455 27.08 -37.46 -13.43
C SER A 455 26.45 -36.14 -13.88
N CYS A 456 27.20 -35.34 -14.62
CA CYS A 456 26.74 -34.08 -15.21
C CYS A 456 25.63 -34.24 -16.26
N GLU A 457 25.42 -35.45 -16.77
CA GLU A 457 24.28 -35.75 -17.64
C GLU A 457 22.95 -35.72 -16.86
N THR A 458 23.00 -36.14 -15.60
CA THR A 458 21.80 -36.34 -14.77
C THR A 458 21.51 -35.20 -13.81
N SER A 459 22.54 -34.47 -13.37
CA SER A 459 22.39 -33.34 -12.44
C SER A 459 23.44 -32.25 -12.74
N PRO A 460 23.04 -30.98 -12.85
CA PRO A 460 23.95 -29.86 -13.07
C PRO A 460 24.65 -29.45 -11.77
N GLU A 461 24.11 -29.84 -10.61
CA GLU A 461 24.66 -29.54 -9.28
C GLU A 461 25.82 -30.45 -8.87
N CYS A 462 26.19 -31.45 -9.68
CA CYS A 462 27.31 -32.32 -9.34
C CYS A 462 28.60 -31.52 -9.15
N SER A 463 29.18 -31.62 -7.95
CA SER A 463 30.38 -30.87 -7.58
C SER A 463 31.21 -31.58 -6.50
N THR A 464 32.52 -31.36 -6.50
CA THR A 464 33.46 -31.76 -5.44
C THR A 464 34.20 -30.56 -4.87
N SER A 465 34.92 -30.76 -3.76
CA SER A 465 35.83 -29.74 -3.24
C SER A 465 36.83 -29.33 -4.32
N SER A 466 37.05 -28.02 -4.46
CA SER A 466 38.05 -27.50 -5.37
C SER A 466 39.45 -27.75 -4.82
N ALA A 467 40.42 -27.93 -5.72
CA ALA A 467 41.78 -28.29 -5.35
C ALA A 467 42.81 -27.80 -6.37
N PHE A 468 44.05 -27.67 -5.91
CA PHE A 468 45.22 -27.59 -6.78
C PHE A 468 45.66 -29.01 -7.16
N TYR A 469 45.97 -29.23 -8.43
CA TYR A 469 46.41 -30.52 -8.93
C TYR A 469 47.84 -30.48 -9.45
N ASP A 470 48.58 -31.56 -9.29
CA ASP A 470 49.85 -31.72 -9.95
C ASP A 470 49.63 -32.09 -11.43
N GLY A 471 50.03 -31.21 -12.35
CA GLY A 471 49.73 -31.33 -13.79
C GLY A 471 50.12 -32.67 -14.43
N PRO A 472 51.27 -33.29 -14.12
CA PRO A 472 51.69 -34.57 -14.70
C PRO A 472 50.95 -35.79 -14.15
N THR A 473 50.50 -35.75 -12.89
CA THR A 473 49.96 -36.93 -12.18
C THR A 473 48.46 -36.83 -11.89
N VAL A 474 47.87 -35.64 -12.07
CA VAL A 474 46.49 -35.30 -11.69
C VAL A 474 46.21 -35.65 -10.22
N SER A 475 47.26 -35.63 -9.38
CA SER A 475 47.14 -35.84 -7.94
C SER A 475 46.78 -34.53 -7.24
N VAL A 476 46.01 -34.62 -6.16
CA VAL A 476 45.59 -33.45 -5.36
C VAL A 476 46.77 -32.95 -4.53
N LEU A 477 47.18 -31.70 -4.74
CA LEU A 477 48.21 -31.01 -3.96
C LEU A 477 47.64 -30.41 -2.68
N SER A 478 46.52 -29.69 -2.80
CA SER A 478 45.86 -29.03 -1.66
C SER A 478 44.41 -28.73 -1.99
N LEU A 479 43.53 -28.84 -1.01
CA LEU A 479 42.11 -28.47 -1.13
C LEU A 479 41.93 -26.97 -0.85
N VAL A 480 41.06 -26.32 -1.62
CA VAL A 480 40.66 -24.93 -1.38
C VAL A 480 39.43 -24.92 -0.49
N ARG A 481 39.62 -24.58 0.80
CA ARG A 481 38.54 -24.62 1.80
C ARG A 481 37.37 -23.73 1.38
N GLY A 482 36.16 -24.29 1.44
CA GLY A 482 34.93 -23.57 1.12
C GLY A 482 34.70 -23.29 -0.37
N MET A 483 35.55 -23.80 -1.27
CA MET A 483 35.35 -23.70 -2.72
C MET A 483 35.01 -25.05 -3.32
N ARG A 484 34.15 -25.05 -4.33
CA ARG A 484 33.77 -26.24 -5.09
C ARG A 484 34.06 -26.07 -6.58
N THR A 485 34.24 -27.20 -7.25
CA THR A 485 34.31 -27.34 -8.71
C THR A 485 33.26 -28.37 -9.14
N GLY A 486 32.64 -28.19 -10.29
CA GLY A 486 31.48 -28.97 -10.69
C GLY A 486 31.15 -28.83 -12.17
N CYS A 487 30.06 -29.45 -12.60
CA CYS A 487 29.63 -29.47 -14.00
C CYS A 487 29.60 -28.06 -14.60
N TYR A 488 28.98 -27.15 -13.87
CA TYR A 488 28.85 -25.75 -14.23
C TYR A 488 29.47 -24.88 -13.15
N ILE A 489 30.21 -23.84 -13.58
CA ILE A 489 30.88 -22.90 -12.68
C ILE A 489 29.87 -22.18 -11.79
N LEU A 490 28.70 -21.81 -12.33
CA LEU A 490 27.62 -21.20 -11.54
C LEU A 490 27.15 -22.13 -10.42
N GLU A 491 26.79 -23.37 -10.72
CA GLU A 491 26.30 -24.33 -9.71
C GLU A 491 27.35 -24.64 -8.63
N ALA A 492 28.61 -24.79 -9.04
CA ALA A 492 29.71 -25.00 -8.11
C ALA A 492 29.95 -23.77 -7.22
N LEU A 493 29.84 -22.56 -7.77
CA LEU A 493 29.95 -21.32 -7.01
C LEU A 493 28.81 -21.18 -6.00
N LEU A 494 27.56 -21.44 -6.40
CA LEU A 494 26.40 -21.39 -5.50
C LEU A 494 26.56 -22.33 -4.31
N GLN A 495 27.23 -23.47 -4.48
CA GLN A 495 27.53 -24.41 -3.39
C GLN A 495 28.82 -24.10 -2.60
N SER A 496 29.57 -23.06 -2.98
CA SER A 496 30.80 -22.62 -2.29
C SER A 496 30.46 -21.62 -1.18
N CYS A 497 31.20 -21.60 -0.07
CA CYS A 497 30.97 -20.68 1.06
C CYS A 497 32.07 -19.62 1.25
N LEU A 498 33.05 -19.55 0.34
CA LEU A 498 34.14 -18.56 0.32
C LEU A 498 34.96 -18.45 1.63
N GLU A 499 34.88 -19.43 2.53
CA GLU A 499 35.48 -19.40 3.87
C GLU A 499 36.97 -19.02 3.85
N CYS A 500 37.74 -19.57 2.90
CA CYS A 500 39.18 -19.28 2.76
C CYS A 500 39.47 -17.79 2.48
N PHE A 501 38.53 -17.06 1.91
CA PHE A 501 38.67 -15.65 1.56
C PHE A 501 38.40 -14.70 2.74
N PHE A 502 38.02 -15.24 3.90
CA PHE A 502 37.92 -14.55 5.19
C PHE A 502 39.08 -14.87 6.14
N ASP A 503 39.90 -15.88 5.81
CA ASP A 503 40.99 -16.38 6.64
C ASP A 503 42.35 -16.04 6.01
N PRO A 504 43.13 -15.10 6.56
CA PRO A 504 44.44 -14.72 6.04
C PRO A 504 45.38 -15.92 5.84
N ILE A 505 45.38 -16.88 6.77
CA ILE A 505 46.30 -18.03 6.73
C ILE A 505 45.90 -18.96 5.57
N CYS A 506 44.60 -19.20 5.39
CA CYS A 506 44.10 -19.99 4.28
C CYS A 506 44.40 -19.31 2.94
N PHE A 507 44.16 -17.99 2.86
CA PHE A 507 44.39 -17.22 1.66
C PHE A 507 45.86 -17.15 1.26
N ASP A 508 46.79 -16.94 2.21
CA ASP A 508 48.23 -16.93 1.94
C ASP A 508 48.71 -18.28 1.39
N SER A 509 48.16 -19.39 1.91
CA SER A 509 48.40 -20.73 1.37
C SER A 509 47.91 -20.84 -0.08
N LEU A 510 46.70 -20.34 -0.39
CA LEU A 510 46.14 -20.32 -1.75
C LEU A 510 47.04 -19.52 -2.71
N ILE A 511 47.50 -18.34 -2.30
CA ILE A 511 48.40 -17.48 -3.10
C ILE A 511 49.73 -18.19 -3.41
N SER A 512 50.26 -18.99 -2.48
CA SER A 512 51.52 -19.73 -2.71
C SER A 512 51.44 -20.72 -3.88
N TYR A 513 50.27 -21.32 -4.14
CA TYR A 513 50.06 -22.25 -5.26
C TYR A 513 49.81 -21.56 -6.60
N LEU A 514 49.39 -20.29 -6.59
CA LEU A 514 49.16 -19.51 -7.80
C LEU A 514 50.47 -19.06 -8.46
N ASN A 515 51.57 -18.93 -7.70
CA ASN A 515 52.93 -18.66 -8.19
C ASN A 515 53.02 -17.53 -9.25
N SER A 516 52.29 -16.43 -9.02
CA SER A 516 52.25 -15.27 -9.93
C SER A 516 53.49 -14.39 -9.79
N THR A 517 53.97 -13.85 -10.91
CA THR A 517 55.07 -12.87 -10.94
C THR A 517 54.64 -11.45 -10.57
N VAL A 518 53.33 -11.23 -10.43
CA VAL A 518 52.72 -9.93 -10.10
C VAL A 518 52.20 -9.96 -8.68
N ILE A 519 52.36 -8.87 -7.94
CA ILE A 519 51.84 -8.73 -6.57
C ILE A 519 50.38 -8.30 -6.63
N TRP A 520 49.50 -8.98 -5.90
CA TRP A 520 48.13 -8.53 -5.67
C TRP A 520 48.05 -7.72 -4.37
N ASN A 521 47.54 -6.49 -4.46
CA ASN A 521 47.49 -5.54 -3.33
C ASN A 521 46.14 -5.52 -2.59
N GLY A 522 45.25 -6.48 -2.86
CA GLY A 522 43.97 -6.55 -2.17
C GLY A 522 44.08 -7.15 -0.77
N THR A 523 42.99 -7.07 -0.03
CA THR A 523 42.87 -7.66 1.31
C THR A 523 41.81 -8.75 1.31
N VAL A 524 41.97 -9.73 2.20
CA VAL A 524 40.90 -10.70 2.52
C VAL A 524 39.66 -9.98 3.07
N MET A 525 38.52 -10.65 2.98
CA MET A 525 37.26 -10.16 3.55
C MET A 525 37.33 -10.14 5.09
N ASN A 526 36.57 -9.23 5.69
CA ASN A 526 36.61 -9.03 7.14
C ASN A 526 35.66 -10.01 7.85
N ARG A 527 36.24 -10.97 8.57
CA ARG A 527 35.51 -11.96 9.38
C ARG A 527 34.77 -11.37 10.58
N THR A 528 35.21 -10.22 11.11
CA THR A 528 34.61 -9.59 12.30
C THR A 528 33.60 -8.50 11.95
N ALA A 529 33.43 -8.19 10.66
CA ALA A 529 32.41 -7.25 10.22
C ALA A 529 31.00 -7.79 10.57
N PRO A 530 30.06 -6.94 11.02
CA PRO A 530 28.68 -7.36 11.23
C PRO A 530 28.10 -7.90 9.92
N SER A 531 27.63 -9.14 9.96
CA SER A 531 26.94 -9.80 8.85
C SER A 531 25.78 -10.61 9.39
N ARG A 532 24.67 -10.66 8.66
CA ARG A 532 23.57 -11.59 8.95
C ARG A 532 23.88 -13.02 8.52
N PHE A 533 24.90 -13.22 7.68
CA PHE A 533 25.31 -14.52 7.16
C PHE A 533 26.52 -15.06 7.91
N LEU A 534 26.61 -16.38 8.02
CA LEU A 534 27.79 -17.04 8.58
C LEU A 534 28.89 -17.07 7.52
N THR A 535 30.16 -17.11 7.92
CA THR A 535 31.28 -17.31 6.97
C THR A 535 31.27 -18.68 6.28
N THR A 536 30.39 -19.58 6.74
CA THR A 536 30.15 -20.90 6.14
C THR A 536 28.87 -20.95 5.31
N SER A 537 28.08 -19.86 5.27
CA SER A 537 26.94 -19.75 4.36
C SER A 537 27.42 -19.82 2.93
N THR A 538 26.71 -20.58 2.10
CA THR A 538 27.06 -20.72 0.68
C THR A 538 26.72 -19.44 -0.08
N VAL A 539 27.34 -19.23 -1.24
CA VAL A 539 26.98 -18.12 -2.13
C VAL A 539 25.52 -18.24 -2.55
N GLY A 540 24.98 -19.46 -2.69
CA GLY A 540 23.57 -19.71 -2.89
C GLY A 540 22.71 -19.16 -1.75
N ASP A 541 23.01 -19.54 -0.49
CA ASP A 541 22.27 -19.05 0.68
C ASP A 541 22.28 -17.51 0.77
N ILE A 542 23.41 -16.89 0.43
CA ILE A 542 23.54 -15.42 0.42
C ILE A 542 22.75 -14.82 -0.76
N LEU A 543 22.79 -15.44 -1.93
CA LEU A 543 22.11 -14.99 -3.15
C LEU A 543 20.58 -15.12 -3.07
N ASP A 544 20.07 -16.16 -2.40
CA ASP A 544 18.63 -16.39 -2.17
C ASP A 544 17.97 -15.23 -1.40
N GLU A 545 18.76 -14.44 -0.69
CA GLU A 545 18.34 -13.20 -0.02
C GLU A 545 18.87 -11.93 -0.72
N LEU A 546 19.13 -12.00 -2.02
CA LEU A 546 19.70 -10.94 -2.86
C LEU A 546 21.01 -10.37 -2.33
N MET A 547 21.80 -11.18 -1.61
CA MET A 547 23.05 -10.73 -0.99
C MET A 547 22.88 -9.46 -0.15
N ILE A 548 21.70 -9.21 0.41
CA ILE A 548 21.39 -7.99 1.17
C ILE A 548 21.85 -8.17 2.61
N GLU A 549 22.72 -7.30 3.11
CA GLU A 549 23.07 -7.24 4.54
C GLU A 549 22.07 -6.41 5.34
N ILE A 550 21.78 -5.21 4.84
CA ILE A 550 20.91 -4.24 5.48
C ILE A 550 19.83 -3.85 4.48
N TRP A 551 18.57 -3.84 4.96
CA TRP A 551 17.42 -3.32 4.24
C TRP A 551 16.62 -2.44 5.19
N ASN A 552 16.91 -1.14 5.16
CA ASN A 552 16.25 -0.16 6.00
C ASN A 552 15.40 0.76 5.14
N TRP A 553 14.34 1.28 5.71
CA TRP A 553 13.50 2.27 5.06
C TRP A 553 13.05 3.31 6.07
N THR A 554 12.73 4.50 5.58
CA THR A 554 12.22 5.61 6.37
C THR A 554 10.99 6.19 5.70
N LEU A 555 10.09 6.72 6.53
CA LEU A 555 8.90 7.43 6.10
C LEU A 555 8.90 8.85 6.62
N THR A 556 8.62 9.82 5.75
CA THR A 556 8.42 11.21 6.13
C THR A 556 6.95 11.57 6.00
N PHE A 557 6.24 11.61 7.13
CA PHE A 557 4.81 11.95 7.11
C PHE A 557 4.55 13.37 6.63
N ASP A 558 5.46 14.31 6.94
CA ASP A 558 5.33 15.71 6.51
C ASP A 558 5.39 15.85 4.98
N ASP A 559 6.30 15.13 4.31
CA ASP A 559 6.40 15.15 2.84
C ASP A 559 5.10 14.60 2.21
N TYR A 560 4.54 13.52 2.76
CA TYR A 560 3.23 13.00 2.36
C TYR A 560 2.11 14.04 2.56
N PHE A 561 2.09 14.69 3.72
CA PHE A 561 1.05 15.65 4.09
C PHE A 561 1.11 16.91 3.22
N GLU A 562 2.32 17.41 2.95
CA GLU A 562 2.58 18.53 2.05
C GLU A 562 2.14 18.20 0.63
N GLU A 563 2.44 17.01 0.10
CA GLU A 563 2.03 16.65 -1.26
C GLU A 563 0.50 16.47 -1.37
N CYS A 564 -0.13 15.84 -0.37
CA CYS A 564 -1.60 15.72 -0.28
C CYS A 564 -2.30 17.09 -0.33
N ARG A 565 -1.70 18.14 0.25
CA ARG A 565 -2.26 19.51 0.35
C ARG A 565 -3.73 19.49 0.78
N PRO A 566 -4.03 19.27 2.08
CA PRO A 566 -5.40 19.23 2.54
C PRO A 566 -6.13 20.57 2.35
N ILE A 567 -7.33 20.51 1.76
CA ILE A 567 -8.15 21.70 1.49
C ILE A 567 -8.63 22.32 2.80
N ALA A 568 -9.23 21.47 3.64
CA ALA A 568 -9.74 21.84 4.97
C ALA A 568 -10.00 20.57 5.80
N CYS A 569 -9.65 20.57 7.08
CA CYS A 569 -10.06 19.50 8.00
C CYS A 569 -11.41 19.82 8.63
N SER A 570 -12.33 18.86 8.64
CA SER A 570 -13.61 18.95 9.35
C SER A 570 -13.72 17.88 10.43
N TYR A 571 -14.18 18.24 11.62
CA TYR A 571 -14.36 17.33 12.75
C TYR A 571 -15.61 17.68 13.55
N THR A 572 -16.14 16.71 14.29
CA THR A 572 -17.36 16.89 15.07
C THR A 572 -17.08 17.03 16.56
N VAL A 573 -17.75 17.99 17.20
CA VAL A 573 -17.71 18.21 18.65
C VAL A 573 -19.13 18.15 19.23
N THR A 574 -19.28 17.44 20.35
CA THR A 574 -20.53 17.43 21.12
C THR A 574 -20.52 18.63 22.07
N THR A 575 -21.46 19.56 21.85
CA THR A 575 -21.59 20.78 22.67
C THR A 575 -22.98 20.86 23.28
N ARG A 576 -23.11 21.55 24.42
CA ARG A 576 -24.43 21.86 24.98
C ARG A 576 -25.17 22.84 24.07
N ASN A 577 -26.50 22.76 24.08
CA ASN A 577 -27.33 23.73 23.37
C ASN A 577 -27.03 25.15 23.85
N ASP A 578 -26.89 26.07 22.89
CA ASP A 578 -26.74 27.49 23.18
C ASP A 578 -27.97 28.00 23.95
N VAL A 579 -27.78 28.96 24.86
CA VAL A 579 -28.85 29.65 25.58
C VAL A 579 -29.90 30.16 24.60
N VAL A 580 -29.49 30.64 23.42
CA VAL A 580 -30.42 31.08 22.37
C VAL A 580 -31.29 29.92 21.90
N ASN A 581 -30.72 28.75 21.59
CA ASN A 581 -31.48 27.56 21.19
C ASN A 581 -32.40 27.04 22.30
N ILE A 582 -31.97 27.10 23.56
CA ILE A 582 -32.78 26.71 24.72
C ILE A 582 -34.00 27.64 24.83
N VAL A 583 -33.78 28.96 24.75
CA VAL A 583 -34.84 29.97 24.86
C VAL A 583 -35.82 29.86 23.69
N THR A 584 -35.35 29.71 22.44
CA THR A 584 -36.25 29.59 21.28
C THR A 584 -37.09 28.32 21.32
N THR A 585 -36.50 27.20 21.77
CA THR A 585 -37.21 25.92 21.93
C THR A 585 -38.27 25.99 23.02
N LEU A 586 -37.96 26.63 24.16
CA LEU A 586 -38.90 26.86 25.24
C LEU A 586 -40.07 27.76 24.80
N ILE A 587 -39.81 28.85 24.09
CA ILE A 587 -40.86 29.75 23.59
C ILE A 587 -41.82 28.99 22.66
N GLY A 588 -41.29 28.14 21.77
CA GLY A 588 -42.11 27.32 20.86
C GLY A 588 -42.97 26.28 21.60
N LEU A 589 -42.42 25.61 22.62
CA LEU A 589 -43.10 24.53 23.33
C LEU A 589 -44.08 25.02 24.40
N VAL A 590 -43.83 26.18 25.03
CA VAL A 590 -44.74 26.79 26.03
C VAL A 590 -46.12 27.07 25.43
N GLY A 591 -46.18 27.49 24.16
CA GLY A 591 -47.45 27.71 23.46
C GLY A 591 -48.30 26.44 23.33
N GLY A 592 -47.69 25.33 22.91
CA GLY A 592 -48.36 24.02 22.81
C GLY A 592 -48.75 23.46 24.18
N LEU A 593 -47.85 23.58 25.16
CA LEU A 593 -48.06 23.12 26.53
C LEU A 593 -49.24 23.81 27.20
N VAL A 594 -49.36 25.14 27.07
CA VAL A 594 -50.48 25.91 27.62
C VAL A 594 -51.80 25.49 26.99
N THR A 595 -51.84 25.34 25.65
CA THR A 595 -53.07 24.95 24.95
C THR A 595 -53.50 23.53 25.33
N GLY A 596 -52.57 22.57 25.39
CA GLY A 596 -52.84 21.19 25.77
C GLY A 596 -53.32 21.06 27.22
N LEU A 597 -52.65 21.71 28.16
CA LEU A 597 -53.04 21.68 29.57
C LEU A 597 -54.41 22.34 29.82
N LYS A 598 -54.75 23.41 29.09
CA LYS A 598 -56.08 24.04 29.16
C LYS A 598 -57.21 23.13 28.68
N LEU A 599 -56.92 22.20 27.76
CA LEU A 599 -57.88 21.22 27.27
C LEU A 599 -58.02 20.02 28.22
N ILE A 600 -56.88 19.52 28.72
CA ILE A 600 -56.81 18.26 29.45
C ILE A 600 -57.23 18.42 30.92
N VAL A 601 -56.74 19.45 31.62
CA VAL A 601 -56.92 19.59 33.07
C VAL A 601 -58.39 19.72 33.49
N PRO A 602 -59.24 20.55 32.86
CA PRO A 602 -60.65 20.66 33.25
C PRO A 602 -61.41 19.35 33.01
N ASN A 603 -61.14 18.68 31.88
CA ASN A 603 -61.77 17.42 31.51
C ASN A 603 -61.34 16.26 32.43
N LEU A 604 -60.08 16.23 32.86
CA LEU A 604 -59.58 15.27 33.85
C LEU A 604 -60.21 15.49 35.23
N VAL A 605 -60.33 16.73 35.69
CA VAL A 605 -60.97 17.04 36.98
C VAL A 605 -62.43 16.57 36.96
N ILE A 606 -63.16 16.83 35.88
CA ILE A 606 -64.54 16.35 35.69
C ILE A 606 -64.59 14.81 35.68
N ALA A 607 -63.71 14.14 34.93
CA ALA A 607 -63.67 12.69 34.83
C ALA A 607 -63.31 12.00 36.15
N VAL A 608 -62.31 12.52 36.89
CA VAL A 608 -61.91 12.02 38.21
C VAL A 608 -63.04 12.19 39.21
N TYR A 609 -63.72 13.34 39.22
CA TYR A 609 -64.90 13.54 40.06
C TYR A 609 -66.04 12.58 39.71
N TYR A 610 -66.25 12.31 38.43
CA TYR A 610 -67.24 11.34 37.96
C TYR A 610 -66.92 9.92 38.45
N VAL A 611 -65.66 9.50 38.39
CA VAL A 611 -65.19 8.20 38.88
C VAL A 611 -65.28 8.09 40.41
N LEU A 612 -64.86 9.12 41.15
CA LEU A 612 -64.97 9.17 42.61
C LEU A 612 -66.43 9.14 43.07
N ARG A 613 -67.35 9.77 42.33
CA ARG A 613 -68.80 9.71 42.58
C ARG A 613 -69.37 8.32 42.32
N LYS A 614 -68.92 7.64 41.27
CA LYS A 614 -69.30 6.25 40.97
C LYS A 614 -68.79 5.27 42.04
N ARG A 615 -67.59 5.50 42.58
CA ARG A 615 -67.05 4.76 43.74
C ARG A 615 -67.83 5.03 45.03
N LYS A 616 -68.15 6.30 45.35
CA LYS A 616 -68.97 6.66 46.52
C LYS A 616 -70.39 6.08 46.47
N ARG A 617 -71.00 6.01 45.28
CA ARG A 617 -72.31 5.36 45.10
C ARG A 617 -72.26 3.85 45.34
N ARG A 618 -71.22 3.16 44.85
CA ARG A 618 -71.03 1.72 45.16
C ARG A 618 -70.75 1.45 46.65
N VAL A 619 -70.04 2.35 47.33
CA VAL A 619 -69.79 2.22 48.78
C VAL A 619 -71.07 2.47 49.61
N CYS A 620 -71.99 3.33 49.15
CA CYS A 620 -73.32 3.46 49.76
C CYS A 620 -74.22 2.26 49.45
N GLU A 621 -74.20 1.69 48.24
CA GLU A 621 -74.98 0.47 47.93
C GLU A 621 -74.51 -0.75 48.75
N ILE A 622 -73.20 -0.90 48.99
CA ILE A 622 -72.68 -1.97 49.87
C ILE A 622 -73.11 -1.77 51.34
N ASN A 623 -73.22 -0.53 51.81
CA ASN A 623 -73.70 -0.23 53.17
C ASN A 623 -75.22 -0.36 53.33
N VAL A 624 -76.01 -0.25 52.24
CA VAL A 624 -77.46 -0.54 52.27
C VAL A 624 -77.72 -2.04 52.32
N VAL A 625 -76.97 -2.86 51.57
CA VAL A 625 -77.08 -4.33 51.63
C VAL A 625 -76.60 -4.89 52.98
N ALA A 626 -75.67 -4.21 53.68
CA ALA A 626 -75.26 -4.61 55.03
C ALA A 626 -76.29 -4.27 56.12
N ASN A 627 -77.15 -3.26 55.91
CA ASN A 627 -78.19 -2.86 56.87
C ASN A 627 -79.51 -3.64 56.68
N ASP A 628 -79.83 -4.10 55.46
CA ASP A 628 -81.05 -4.89 55.19
C ASP A 628 -80.99 -6.35 55.71
N LEU A 629 -79.83 -6.82 56.19
CA LEU A 629 -79.69 -8.14 56.82
C LEU A 629 -79.95 -8.14 58.34
N HIS A 630 -80.11 -6.97 58.97
CA HIS A 630 -80.31 -6.87 60.42
C HIS A 630 -81.77 -6.61 60.84
N GLU A 631 -82.69 -6.40 59.89
CA GLU A 631 -84.09 -6.00 60.14
C GLU A 631 -85.15 -7.03 59.67
N VAL A 632 -84.75 -8.30 59.50
CA VAL A 632 -85.65 -9.42 59.09
C VAL A 632 -85.81 -10.53 60.15
N SER A 633 -85.21 -10.42 61.35
CA SER A 633 -85.29 -11.49 62.36
C SER A 633 -86.36 -11.33 63.45
N HIS A 634 -87.21 -10.30 63.38
CA HIS A 634 -88.37 -10.16 64.25
C HIS A 634 -89.61 -9.94 63.38
N ASP A 635 -90.33 -11.04 63.10
CA ASP A 635 -91.79 -11.17 63.25
C ASP A 635 -92.40 -12.20 62.27
N ILE A 636 -92.10 -13.50 62.47
CA ILE A 636 -92.98 -14.59 62.03
C ILE A 636 -92.98 -15.68 63.11
N ARG A 637 -93.95 -15.62 64.02
CA ARG A 637 -94.40 -16.78 64.81
C ARG A 637 -95.92 -16.69 65.06
N SER A 638 -96.72 -17.37 64.22
CA SER A 638 -97.69 -18.41 64.63
C SER A 638 -98.94 -18.55 63.73
N VAL A 639 -99.34 -19.83 63.56
CA VAL A 639 -100.62 -20.43 63.09
C VAL A 639 -100.81 -20.43 61.56
N LYS A 640 -100.73 -21.57 60.85
CA LYS A 640 -101.31 -22.90 61.09
C LYS A 640 -100.42 -24.03 60.53
#